data_AF-A0A1J8Q9Z1-F1
#
_entry.id   AF-A0A1J8Q9Z1-F1
#
_cell.length_a   1.000
_cell.length_b   1.000
_cell.length_c   1.000
_cell.angle_alpha   90.00
_cell.angle_beta   90.00
_cell.angle_gamma   90.00
#
_symmetry.space_group_name_H-M   'P 1'
#
loop_
_entity.id
_entity.type
_entity.pdbx_description
1 polymer ?
#
loop_
_entity_poly.entity_id
_entity_poly.type
_entity_poly.pdbx_seq_one_letter_code
_entity_poly.pdbx_strand_id
1 'polypeptide(L)'
;MSPSRFHEHLTSDRDSDVTSPLPSPPPPARNRVDVMSQIRAATTTSTPLIGLLKDPAFINALDHADDPGKRSRRSSSSHHREPRYSASTVMGLVLAEEEKQTHNLRSILRSTGDRLDQEMRRANQAESKAEFAERRVQELTTRVSTAEMGKHYAELDAARANEEIKRHQMRIECLEREVKQLQADIRILERQKHEADESATRARDTARTYQMELNKQQARVEGIEEGQRYGSKKWFDAGHTEGFDDGREDGFEEGRQYGISEGRELGFKQGRKIGRKEGFENGREQGRQEEHKHALLAFDEFCAAEIDDDDYTAQKQAQKWTEHMKRTSSPPVLGPVWLKRPLYRDAVDATRPVSVRYTFNLSLISFLFRHIVLIMSLNPLPSPGLTSGRRKGPKNLPSLPLSAFSPPSTGTSDMFPLPPTPSALFPGEVIDAHMRYEALESAGVDLAGTEVTGTVLLLKDLVVPEGLQSSLAQKVRVFSVAAPFELSGPVPSDHSVQSELPGIPQSRYTSYTAAHEQPEARSQAIKTLKWAFSNSRLIDIDVQCDIMSHVSKYETFEDLLTKATADLPADKKVPIVLSNILPPPHDLSLPIVKLLAHPSYRNYQGHSATLSLFPNLYVKFTPPMWNQAVPGAGDPTSEMDQHREWKRKIKMFIGPVLEAFGYERIIFGTSPSFATSSLPNPADWYALVRESFAELAVEQEAIDAIFSLNAKKIYGPSQYP
;
A
#
# COMPACT_ATOMS: atom_id res chain seq x y z
N MET A 1 38.27 -23.92 22.96
CA MET A 1 38.46 -24.95 24.01
C MET A 1 37.61 -26.13 23.59
N SER A 2 38.09 -27.31 23.19
CA SER A 2 39.39 -27.98 23.31
C SER A 2 39.77 -28.64 21.96
N PRO A 3 41.03 -28.55 21.50
CA PRO A 3 41.48 -29.15 20.25
C PRO A 3 42.07 -30.54 20.55
N SER A 4 41.23 -31.55 20.74
CA SER A 4 41.76 -32.89 21.08
C SER A 4 41.05 -34.06 20.40
N ARG A 5 40.23 -33.80 19.37
CA ARG A 5 39.47 -34.88 18.70
C ARG A 5 39.74 -35.05 17.21
N PHE A 6 40.61 -34.21 16.62
CA PHE A 6 40.94 -34.28 15.19
C PHE A 6 42.31 -34.91 14.91
N HIS A 7 43.10 -35.22 15.95
CA HIS A 7 44.45 -35.78 15.79
C HIS A 7 44.54 -37.31 15.89
N GLU A 8 43.50 -38.02 16.33
CA GLU A 8 43.55 -39.49 16.49
C GLU A 8 43.21 -40.29 15.23
N HIS A 9 42.65 -39.66 14.18
CA HIS A 9 42.28 -40.38 12.95
C HIS A 9 43.30 -40.27 11.81
N LEU A 10 44.43 -39.56 12.02
CA LEU A 10 45.48 -39.41 11.01
C LEU A 10 46.78 -40.17 11.33
N THR A 11 46.83 -40.92 12.43
CA THR A 11 48.07 -41.59 12.88
C THR A 11 48.03 -43.12 12.89
N SER A 12 46.92 -43.80 12.55
CA SER A 12 46.89 -45.27 12.60
C SER A 12 47.38 -46.00 11.34
N ASP A 13 47.63 -45.30 10.23
CA ASP A 13 48.06 -45.95 8.97
C ASP A 13 49.50 -45.63 8.58
N ARG A 14 50.29 -45.08 9.51
CA ARG A 14 51.75 -45.01 9.39
C ARG A 14 52.38 -46.21 10.05
N ASP A 15 52.28 -47.38 9.42
CA ASP A 15 53.26 -48.47 9.54
C ASP A 15 52.89 -49.59 8.55
N SER A 16 53.36 -49.47 7.31
CA SER A 16 53.73 -50.62 6.48
C SER A 16 54.56 -50.18 5.28
N ASP A 17 55.85 -50.50 5.37
CA ASP A 17 56.74 -50.84 4.26
C ASP A 17 56.95 -49.81 3.15
N VAL A 18 57.56 -48.67 3.51
CA VAL A 18 58.45 -47.97 2.57
C VAL A 18 59.81 -48.68 2.59
N THR A 19 59.86 -49.85 1.95
CA THR A 19 61.13 -50.49 1.59
C THR A 19 61.52 -49.94 0.22
N SER A 20 62.35 -48.91 0.20
CA SER A 20 63.04 -48.46 -1.01
C SER A 20 63.80 -49.64 -1.62
N PRO A 21 63.57 -50.04 -2.88
CA PRO A 21 64.35 -51.10 -3.47
C PRO A 21 65.75 -50.55 -3.76
N LEU A 22 66.75 -51.07 -3.02
CA LEU A 22 68.15 -50.94 -3.39
C LEU A 22 68.36 -51.39 -4.84
N PRO A 23 69.28 -50.77 -5.60
CA PRO A 23 69.64 -51.24 -6.92
C PRO A 23 70.21 -52.66 -6.79
N SER A 24 69.56 -53.63 -7.43
CA SER A 24 70.04 -55.00 -7.46
C SER A 24 71.39 -55.05 -8.19
N PRO A 25 72.36 -55.84 -7.69
CA PRO A 25 73.65 -56.00 -8.36
C PRO A 25 73.45 -56.65 -9.74
N PRO A 26 74.24 -56.26 -10.75
CA PRO A 26 74.13 -56.86 -12.08
C PRO A 26 74.37 -58.37 -11.99
N PRO A 27 73.59 -59.20 -12.71
CA PRO A 27 73.73 -60.64 -12.65
C PRO A 27 75.13 -61.04 -13.14
N PRO A 28 75.76 -62.08 -12.55
CA PRO A 28 77.08 -62.52 -12.95
C PRO A 28 77.07 -62.91 -14.42
N ALA A 29 78.08 -62.46 -15.17
CA ALA A 29 78.32 -62.82 -16.56
C ALA A 29 78.51 -64.34 -16.67
N ARG A 30 77.42 -65.09 -16.75
CA ARG A 30 77.42 -66.53 -16.99
C ARG A 30 77.90 -66.75 -18.41
N ASN A 31 79.04 -67.44 -18.52
CA ASN A 31 79.65 -68.01 -19.73
C ASN A 31 78.63 -68.11 -20.88
N ARG A 32 78.61 -67.04 -21.68
CA ARG A 32 77.77 -66.95 -22.87
C ARG A 32 78.47 -67.82 -23.91
N VAL A 33 78.25 -69.12 -23.81
CA VAL A 33 78.56 -70.03 -24.92
C VAL A 33 77.74 -69.48 -26.09
N ASP A 34 78.45 -68.92 -27.09
CA ASP A 34 77.80 -68.30 -28.24
C ASP A 34 77.12 -69.42 -29.03
N VAL A 35 75.84 -69.63 -28.73
CA VAL A 35 75.00 -70.63 -29.39
C VAL A 35 75.04 -70.42 -30.91
N MET A 36 75.14 -69.17 -31.35
CA MET A 36 75.31 -68.85 -32.78
C MET A 36 76.68 -69.28 -33.30
N SER A 37 77.73 -69.31 -32.48
CA SER A 37 79.01 -69.91 -32.86
C SER A 37 78.95 -71.44 -32.89
N GLN A 38 78.15 -72.08 -32.02
CA GLN A 38 77.95 -73.54 -32.04
C GLN A 38 77.10 -74.01 -33.23
N ILE A 39 76.03 -73.29 -33.56
CA ILE A 39 75.21 -73.54 -34.75
C ILE A 39 76.04 -73.28 -36.01
N ARG A 40 76.85 -72.21 -36.03
CA ARG A 40 77.81 -71.97 -37.13
C ARG A 40 78.85 -73.08 -37.23
N ALA A 41 79.42 -73.55 -36.13
CA ALA A 41 80.39 -74.65 -36.14
C ALA A 41 79.77 -75.97 -36.65
N ALA A 42 78.55 -76.30 -36.21
CA ALA A 42 77.86 -77.51 -36.62
C ALA A 42 77.33 -77.49 -38.06
N THR A 43 77.08 -76.28 -38.63
CA THR A 43 76.68 -76.13 -40.04
C THR A 43 77.86 -75.96 -41.00
N THR A 44 79.04 -75.58 -40.49
CA THR A 44 80.26 -75.41 -41.31
C THR A 44 81.11 -76.67 -41.40
N THR A 45 80.91 -77.67 -40.54
CA THR A 45 81.54 -78.99 -40.70
C THR A 45 80.95 -79.72 -41.91
N SER A 46 81.78 -80.03 -42.91
CA SER A 46 81.37 -80.79 -44.10
C SER A 46 80.80 -82.15 -43.71
N THR A 47 79.65 -82.54 -44.27
CA THR A 47 79.04 -83.81 -43.92
C THR A 47 79.93 -85.00 -44.33
N PRO A 48 79.96 -86.09 -43.56
CA PRO A 48 80.78 -87.26 -43.89
C PRO A 48 80.40 -87.87 -45.25
N LEU A 49 79.15 -87.72 -45.68
CA LEU A 49 78.67 -88.13 -47.01
C LEU A 49 79.28 -87.27 -48.13
N ILE A 50 79.42 -85.96 -47.92
CA ILE A 50 80.12 -85.04 -48.86
C ILE A 50 81.62 -85.33 -48.90
N GLY A 51 82.22 -85.79 -47.80
CA GLY A 51 83.61 -86.25 -47.77
C GLY A 51 83.81 -87.56 -48.53
N LEU A 52 82.89 -88.51 -48.38
CA LEU A 52 82.95 -89.84 -49.01
C LEU A 52 82.65 -89.79 -50.52
N LEU A 53 81.74 -88.91 -50.96
CA LEU A 53 81.44 -88.66 -52.38
C LEU A 53 82.57 -87.97 -53.14
N LYS A 54 83.56 -87.41 -52.43
CA LYS A 54 84.76 -86.82 -53.03
C LYS A 54 85.89 -87.85 -53.21
N ASP A 55 85.75 -89.07 -52.70
CA ASP A 55 86.79 -90.11 -52.75
C ASP A 55 86.61 -91.03 -53.98
N PRO A 56 87.52 -91.00 -54.97
CA PRO A 56 87.36 -91.72 -56.24
C PRO A 56 87.36 -93.25 -56.09
N ALA A 57 87.92 -93.79 -55.00
CA ALA A 57 87.95 -95.23 -54.74
C ALA A 57 86.57 -95.81 -54.39
N PHE A 58 85.68 -95.02 -53.79
CA PHE A 58 84.35 -95.46 -53.36
C PHE A 58 83.35 -95.50 -54.52
N ILE A 59 83.47 -94.57 -55.47
CA ILE A 59 82.62 -94.51 -56.67
C ILE A 59 82.81 -95.78 -57.53
N ASN A 60 84.05 -96.25 -57.69
CA ASN A 60 84.36 -97.48 -58.42
C ASN A 60 83.85 -98.74 -57.72
N ALA A 61 83.70 -98.73 -56.39
CA ALA A 61 83.19 -99.86 -55.62
C ALA A 61 81.66 -100.00 -55.70
N LEU A 62 80.94 -98.92 -56.02
CA LEU A 62 79.50 -98.93 -56.29
C LEU A 62 79.18 -99.41 -57.71
N ASP A 63 80.08 -99.19 -58.67
CA ASP A 63 79.89 -99.49 -60.11
C ASP A 63 80.09 -100.97 -60.48
N HIS A 64 80.47 -101.84 -59.54
CA HIS A 64 80.81 -103.25 -59.78
C HIS A 64 79.90 -104.26 -59.02
N ALA A 65 78.71 -103.83 -58.58
CA ALA A 65 77.83 -104.67 -57.77
C ALA A 65 76.90 -105.63 -58.54
N ASP A 66 76.76 -105.50 -59.87
CA ASP A 66 75.80 -106.28 -60.66
C ASP A 66 76.45 -107.06 -61.81
N ASP A 67 76.71 -108.37 -61.63
CA ASP A 67 76.45 -109.40 -62.67
C ASP A 67 76.54 -110.86 -62.11
N PRO A 68 75.61 -111.80 -62.44
CA PRO A 68 75.57 -113.13 -61.86
C PRO A 68 76.06 -114.24 -62.81
N GLY A 69 76.88 -115.16 -62.28
CA GLY A 69 76.84 -116.59 -62.69
C GLY A 69 78.12 -117.20 -63.27
N LYS A 70 78.67 -118.18 -62.55
CA LYS A 70 78.72 -119.62 -62.96
C LYS A 70 79.56 -120.44 -61.99
N ARG A 71 79.05 -121.64 -61.67
CA ARG A 71 79.65 -122.67 -60.81
C ARG A 71 80.76 -123.42 -61.56
N SER A 72 81.87 -123.73 -60.89
CA SER A 72 82.51 -125.07 -60.99
C SER A 72 83.43 -125.37 -59.79
N ARG A 73 83.70 -126.67 -59.64
CA ARG A 73 84.01 -127.48 -58.45
C ARG A 73 85.49 -127.50 -58.01
N ARG A 74 85.63 -127.76 -56.69
CA ARG A 74 86.69 -128.50 -55.94
C ARG A 74 88.02 -127.77 -55.70
N SER A 75 88.23 -127.23 -54.49
CA SER A 75 88.80 -127.85 -53.27
C SER A 75 90.31 -128.04 -53.37
N SER A 76 91.15 -127.60 -52.44
CA SER A 76 91.00 -127.05 -51.09
C SER A 76 92.37 -126.53 -50.64
N SER A 77 92.37 -125.67 -49.62
CA SER A 77 93.51 -125.24 -48.79
C SER A 77 94.31 -124.03 -49.29
N SER A 78 94.03 -122.86 -48.72
CA SER A 78 95.02 -122.12 -47.91
C SER A 78 94.47 -120.75 -47.45
N HIS A 79 94.88 -120.40 -46.23
CA HIS A 79 95.21 -119.06 -45.71
C HIS A 79 94.18 -117.92 -45.58
N HIS A 80 94.47 -117.13 -44.54
CA HIS A 80 93.75 -116.00 -43.96
C HIS A 80 93.17 -115.01 -44.98
N ARG A 81 91.93 -114.60 -44.71
CA ARG A 81 91.20 -113.58 -45.48
C ARG A 81 90.95 -112.37 -44.58
N GLU A 82 91.58 -111.25 -44.91
CA GLU A 82 91.23 -109.93 -44.39
C GLU A 82 89.77 -109.58 -44.76
N PRO A 83 89.03 -108.87 -43.90
CA PRO A 83 87.66 -108.48 -44.21
C PRO A 83 87.66 -107.33 -45.23
N ARG A 84 87.19 -107.60 -46.45
CA ARG A 84 86.80 -106.56 -47.40
C ARG A 84 85.49 -105.94 -46.90
N TYR A 85 85.53 -104.70 -46.44
CA TYR A 85 84.32 -103.94 -46.12
C TYR A 85 83.52 -103.70 -47.42
N SER A 86 82.28 -104.19 -47.48
CA SER A 86 81.35 -103.93 -48.57
C SER A 86 80.94 -102.46 -48.56
N ALA A 87 80.75 -101.84 -49.74
CA ALA A 87 80.30 -100.46 -49.88
C ALA A 87 79.01 -100.16 -49.08
N SER A 88 78.14 -101.17 -48.90
CA SER A 88 76.93 -101.08 -48.07
C SER A 88 77.21 -100.85 -46.58
N THR A 89 78.28 -101.42 -46.02
CA THR A 89 78.65 -101.26 -44.60
C THR A 89 79.22 -99.88 -44.33
N VAL A 90 80.03 -99.35 -45.26
CA VAL A 90 80.60 -98.00 -45.16
C VAL A 90 79.51 -96.94 -45.32
N MET A 91 78.57 -97.11 -46.26
CA MET A 91 77.42 -96.22 -46.42
C MET A 91 76.52 -96.22 -45.17
N GLY A 92 76.29 -97.37 -44.54
CA GLY A 92 75.54 -97.46 -43.29
C GLY A 92 76.17 -96.68 -42.13
N LEU A 93 77.50 -96.69 -42.01
CA LEU A 93 78.23 -95.91 -41.00
C LEU A 93 78.15 -94.40 -41.27
N VAL A 94 78.26 -93.99 -42.54
CA VAL A 94 78.17 -92.58 -42.93
C VAL A 94 76.77 -92.02 -42.71
N LEU A 95 75.73 -92.77 -43.08
CA LEU A 95 74.34 -92.40 -42.80
C LEU A 95 74.07 -92.32 -41.30
N ALA A 96 74.61 -93.25 -40.50
CA ALA A 96 74.47 -93.20 -39.04
C ALA A 96 75.14 -91.96 -38.42
N GLU A 97 76.31 -91.54 -38.94
CA GLU A 97 76.96 -90.32 -38.47
C GLU A 97 76.22 -89.05 -38.94
N GLU A 98 75.63 -89.02 -40.14
CA GLU A 98 74.75 -87.92 -40.57
C GLU A 98 73.46 -87.83 -39.73
N GLU A 99 72.83 -88.96 -39.43
CA GLU A 99 71.67 -89.03 -38.54
C GLU A 99 72.02 -88.47 -37.15
N LYS A 100 73.21 -88.76 -36.64
CA LYS A 100 73.70 -88.20 -35.38
C LYS A 100 73.94 -86.69 -35.44
N GLN A 101 74.48 -86.17 -36.55
CA GLN A 101 74.66 -84.72 -36.74
C GLN A 101 73.31 -83.98 -36.86
N THR A 102 72.36 -84.53 -37.60
CA THR A 102 71.01 -83.95 -37.69
C THR A 102 70.28 -84.02 -36.35
N HIS A 103 70.46 -85.09 -35.59
CA HIS A 103 69.92 -85.21 -34.24
C HIS A 103 70.56 -84.20 -33.28
N ASN A 104 71.87 -83.96 -33.38
CA ASN A 104 72.58 -82.94 -32.62
C ASN A 104 72.11 -81.51 -32.97
N LEU A 105 71.93 -81.20 -34.27
CA LEU A 105 71.36 -79.91 -34.68
C LEU A 105 69.93 -79.73 -34.18
N ARG A 106 69.10 -80.78 -34.25
CA ARG A 106 67.73 -80.75 -33.72
C ARG A 106 67.70 -80.57 -32.21
N SER A 107 68.60 -81.21 -31.46
CA SER A 107 68.67 -81.05 -30.01
C SER A 107 69.14 -79.66 -29.61
N ILE A 108 70.13 -79.09 -30.32
CA ILE A 108 70.57 -77.71 -30.14
C ILE A 108 69.41 -76.76 -30.42
N LEU A 109 68.74 -76.87 -31.58
CA LEU A 109 67.62 -75.99 -31.92
C LEU A 109 66.48 -76.07 -30.90
N ARG A 110 66.14 -77.27 -30.43
CA ARG A 110 65.15 -77.45 -29.35
C ARG A 110 65.59 -76.76 -28.06
N SER A 111 66.84 -76.98 -27.63
CA SER A 111 67.38 -76.33 -26.42
C SER A 111 67.42 -74.80 -26.54
N THR A 112 67.61 -74.26 -27.75
CA THR A 112 67.57 -72.83 -28.00
C THR A 112 66.15 -72.28 -28.02
N GLY A 113 65.19 -73.04 -28.53
CA GLY A 113 63.76 -72.72 -28.45
C GLY A 113 63.30 -72.68 -27.00
N ASP A 114 63.63 -73.70 -26.21
CA ASP A 114 63.30 -73.76 -24.78
C ASP A 114 63.94 -72.59 -24.00
N ARG A 115 65.16 -72.21 -24.36
CA ARG A 115 65.84 -71.04 -23.77
C ARG A 115 65.18 -69.73 -24.17
N LEU A 116 64.82 -69.57 -25.45
CA LEU A 116 64.11 -68.38 -25.93
C LEU A 116 62.76 -68.26 -25.22
N ASP A 117 62.02 -69.36 -25.10
CA ASP A 117 60.75 -69.40 -24.38
C ASP A 117 60.93 -69.03 -22.90
N GLN A 118 62.02 -69.49 -22.27
CA GLN A 118 62.33 -69.12 -20.90
C GLN A 118 62.65 -67.63 -20.76
N GLU A 119 63.43 -67.05 -21.68
CA GLU A 119 63.74 -65.62 -21.68
C GLU A 119 62.51 -64.77 -22.01
N MET A 120 61.66 -65.21 -22.95
CA MET A 120 60.38 -64.56 -23.25
C MET A 120 59.46 -64.56 -22.03
N ARG A 121 59.34 -65.68 -21.31
CA ARG A 121 58.56 -65.72 -20.06
C ARG A 121 59.12 -64.78 -19.00
N ARG A 122 60.44 -64.69 -18.87
CA ARG A 122 61.08 -63.73 -17.95
C ARG A 122 60.83 -62.28 -18.37
N ALA A 123 60.93 -61.97 -19.66
CA ALA A 123 60.64 -60.65 -20.21
C ALA A 123 59.18 -60.26 -19.95
N ASN A 124 58.22 -61.13 -20.27
CA ASN A 124 56.79 -60.89 -20.03
C ASN A 124 56.47 -60.74 -18.52
N GLN A 125 57.17 -61.47 -17.65
CA GLN A 125 57.05 -61.30 -16.20
C GLN A 125 57.66 -59.97 -15.71
N ALA A 126 58.70 -59.46 -16.37
CA ALA A 126 59.27 -58.15 -16.05
C ALA A 126 58.37 -57.02 -16.55
N GLU A 127 57.81 -57.17 -17.76
CA GLU A 127 56.87 -56.23 -18.37
C GLU A 127 55.59 -56.11 -17.53
N SER A 128 54.97 -57.24 -17.15
CA SER A 128 53.77 -57.21 -16.28
C SER A 128 54.03 -56.55 -14.92
N LYS A 129 55.24 -56.71 -14.35
CA LYS A 129 55.63 -56.00 -13.12
C LYS A 129 55.81 -54.51 -13.34
N ALA A 130 56.40 -54.10 -14.47
CA ALA A 130 56.55 -52.69 -14.84
C ALA A 130 55.19 -52.04 -15.08
N GLU A 131 54.31 -52.67 -15.85
CA GLU A 131 52.95 -52.17 -16.08
C GLU A 131 52.15 -52.02 -14.78
N PHE A 132 52.28 -52.98 -13.86
CA PHE A 132 51.61 -52.88 -12.55
C PHE A 132 52.16 -51.71 -11.73
N ALA A 133 53.47 -51.48 -11.74
CA ALA A 133 54.08 -50.34 -11.08
C ALA A 133 53.64 -49.02 -11.73
N GLU A 134 53.58 -48.93 -13.05
CA GLU A 134 53.10 -47.75 -13.79
C GLU A 134 51.63 -47.45 -13.49
N ARG A 135 50.75 -48.46 -13.51
CA ARG A 135 49.34 -48.30 -13.15
C ARG A 135 49.19 -47.76 -11.72
N ARG A 136 49.98 -48.27 -10.76
CA ARG A 136 49.95 -47.79 -9.38
C ARG A 136 50.47 -46.36 -9.27
N VAL A 137 51.50 -45.98 -10.02
CA VAL A 137 51.98 -44.59 -10.08
C VAL A 137 50.89 -43.68 -10.67
N GLN A 138 50.26 -44.08 -11.76
CA GLN A 138 49.16 -43.31 -12.37
C GLN A 138 47.98 -43.15 -11.39
N GLU A 139 47.58 -44.22 -10.70
CA GLU A 139 46.55 -44.17 -9.66
C GLU A 139 46.93 -43.21 -8.52
N LEU A 140 48.19 -43.22 -8.07
CA LEU A 140 48.66 -42.29 -7.04
C LEU A 140 48.68 -40.84 -7.55
N THR A 141 49.15 -40.59 -8.76
CA THR A 141 49.18 -39.24 -9.34
C THR A 141 47.78 -38.66 -9.50
N THR A 142 46.80 -39.48 -9.93
CA THR A 142 45.41 -39.04 -10.04
C THR A 142 44.81 -38.76 -8.65
N ARG A 143 45.09 -39.58 -7.64
CA ARG A 143 44.69 -39.31 -6.25
C ARG A 143 45.31 -38.04 -5.68
N VAL A 144 46.59 -37.79 -5.96
CA VAL A 144 47.27 -36.55 -5.55
C VAL A 144 46.64 -35.34 -6.25
N SER A 145 46.41 -35.42 -7.57
CA SER A 145 45.80 -34.31 -8.32
C SER A 145 44.39 -33.97 -7.83
N THR A 146 43.58 -35.00 -7.51
CA THR A 146 42.23 -34.78 -6.99
C THR A 146 42.26 -34.21 -5.56
N ALA A 147 43.21 -34.64 -4.73
CA ALA A 147 43.43 -34.05 -3.41
C ALA A 147 43.93 -32.59 -3.49
N GLU A 148 44.82 -32.27 -4.42
CA GLU A 148 45.30 -30.90 -4.66
C GLU A 148 44.19 -29.98 -5.15
N MET A 149 43.37 -30.45 -6.10
CA MET A 149 42.19 -29.73 -6.57
C MET A 149 41.19 -29.50 -5.42
N GLY A 150 40.97 -30.50 -4.56
CA GLY A 150 40.11 -30.37 -3.38
C GLY A 150 40.64 -29.35 -2.37
N LYS A 151 41.96 -29.34 -2.13
CA LYS A 151 42.62 -28.35 -1.27
C LYS A 151 42.47 -26.94 -1.83
N HIS A 152 42.74 -26.73 -3.11
CA HIS A 152 42.63 -25.43 -3.75
C HIS A 152 41.18 -24.90 -3.68
N TYR A 153 40.19 -25.77 -3.89
CA TYR A 153 38.79 -25.41 -3.74
C TYR A 153 38.46 -24.96 -2.30
N ALA A 154 38.93 -25.69 -1.29
CA ALA A 154 38.75 -25.32 0.11
C ALA A 154 39.46 -24.01 0.48
N GLU A 155 40.64 -23.73 -0.10
CA GLU A 155 41.36 -22.47 0.08
C GLU A 155 40.61 -21.28 -0.53
N LEU A 156 40.01 -21.44 -1.72
CA LEU A 156 39.16 -20.42 -2.33
C LEU A 156 37.89 -20.16 -1.51
N ASP A 157 37.26 -21.20 -0.97
CA ASP A 157 36.09 -21.06 -0.10
C ASP A 157 36.45 -20.31 1.20
N ALA A 158 37.60 -20.64 1.80
CA ALA A 158 38.10 -19.93 2.98
C ALA A 158 38.44 -18.46 2.67
N ALA A 159 39.01 -18.17 1.49
CA ALA A 159 39.29 -16.80 1.06
C ALA A 159 38.00 -15.99 0.88
N ARG A 160 36.97 -16.57 0.23
CA ARG A 160 35.66 -15.95 0.07
C ARG A 160 35.01 -15.64 1.42
N ALA A 161 35.00 -16.59 2.34
CA ALA A 161 34.48 -16.39 3.69
C ALA A 161 35.23 -15.28 4.45
N ASN A 162 36.56 -15.20 4.31
CA ASN A 162 37.36 -14.15 4.93
C ASN A 162 37.06 -12.76 4.35
N GLU A 163 36.80 -12.65 3.05
CA GLU A 163 36.36 -11.39 2.44
C GLU A 163 34.97 -10.98 2.93
N GLU A 164 34.03 -11.91 3.07
CA GLU A 164 32.72 -11.64 3.64
C GLU A 164 32.82 -11.13 5.08
N ILE A 165 33.66 -11.76 5.91
CA ILE A 165 33.94 -11.29 7.27
C ILE A 165 34.48 -9.86 7.27
N LYS A 166 35.43 -9.53 6.38
CA LYS A 166 35.98 -8.17 6.26
C LYS A 166 34.91 -7.17 5.83
N ARG A 167 34.04 -7.51 4.86
CA ARG A 167 32.91 -6.65 4.46
C ARG A 167 31.99 -6.37 5.63
N HIS A 168 31.68 -7.38 6.44
CA HIS A 168 30.86 -7.22 7.64
C HIS A 168 31.54 -6.36 8.71
N GLN A 169 32.85 -6.56 8.95
CA GLN A 169 33.62 -5.73 9.88
C GLN A 169 33.59 -4.25 9.47
N MET A 170 33.85 -3.95 8.19
CA MET A 170 33.76 -2.57 7.68
C MET A 170 32.36 -1.98 7.86
N ARG A 171 31.30 -2.78 7.65
CA ARG A 171 29.92 -2.32 7.88
C ARG A 171 29.64 -2.02 9.34
N ILE A 172 30.12 -2.85 10.26
CA ILE A 172 29.99 -2.63 11.70
C ILE A 172 30.69 -1.33 12.09
N GLU A 173 31.92 -1.10 11.64
CA GLU A 173 32.65 0.13 11.97
C GLU A 173 31.96 1.39 11.43
N CYS A 174 31.39 1.35 10.22
CA CYS A 174 30.59 2.46 9.70
C CYS A 174 29.36 2.72 10.58
N LEU A 175 28.62 1.68 10.96
CA LEU A 175 27.46 1.80 11.83
C LEU A 175 27.84 2.32 13.23
N GLU A 176 28.99 1.92 13.78
CA GLU A 176 29.47 2.43 15.07
C GLU A 176 29.78 3.93 15.04
N ARG A 177 30.33 4.44 13.92
CA ARG A 177 30.56 5.88 13.73
C ARG A 177 29.23 6.63 13.62
N GLU A 178 28.27 6.10 12.86
CA GLU A 178 26.93 6.69 12.73
C GLU A 178 26.21 6.73 14.08
N VAL A 179 26.25 5.66 14.88
CA VAL A 179 25.65 5.65 16.23
C VAL A 179 26.26 6.74 17.11
N LYS A 180 27.58 6.96 17.05
CA LYS A 180 28.24 8.03 17.82
C LYS A 180 27.79 9.42 17.37
N GLN A 181 27.61 9.64 16.07
CA GLN A 181 27.09 10.90 15.53
C GLN A 181 25.64 11.14 16.00
N LEU A 182 24.77 10.14 15.83
CA LEU A 182 23.37 10.23 16.27
C LEU A 182 23.26 10.45 17.79
N GLN A 183 24.12 9.84 18.59
CA GLN A 183 24.18 10.10 20.03
C GLN A 183 24.58 11.55 20.36
N ALA A 184 25.44 12.17 19.55
CA ALA A 184 25.76 13.58 19.71
C ALA A 184 24.57 14.48 19.34
N ASP A 185 23.90 14.17 18.24
CA ASP A 185 22.72 14.91 17.76
C ASP A 185 21.56 14.84 18.76
N ILE A 186 21.29 13.66 19.33
CA ILE A 186 20.28 13.47 20.37
C ILE A 186 20.57 14.39 21.57
N ARG A 187 21.84 14.49 22.01
CA ARG A 187 22.20 15.39 23.13
C ARG A 187 21.98 16.86 22.80
N ILE A 188 22.20 17.26 21.55
CA ILE A 188 21.95 18.63 21.09
C ILE A 188 20.45 18.91 21.09
N LEU A 189 19.65 17.99 20.53
CA LEU A 189 18.18 18.10 20.50
C LEU A 189 17.57 18.10 21.90
N GLU A 190 18.08 17.28 22.83
CA GLU A 190 17.64 17.29 24.23
C GLU A 190 17.90 18.64 24.90
N ARG A 191 19.05 19.27 24.62
CA ARG A 191 19.35 20.61 25.12
C ARG A 191 18.39 21.65 24.54
N GLN A 192 18.16 21.63 23.23
CA GLN A 192 17.22 22.56 22.56
C GLN A 192 15.79 22.39 23.10
N LYS A 193 15.37 21.14 23.32
CA LYS A 193 14.08 20.86 23.94
C LYS A 193 14.01 21.45 25.35
N HIS A 194 15.03 21.26 26.17
CA HIS A 194 15.07 21.81 27.52
C HIS A 194 14.99 23.35 27.51
N GLU A 195 15.73 24.00 26.61
CA GLU A 195 15.68 25.46 26.43
C GLU A 195 14.29 25.95 25.97
N ALA A 196 13.65 25.21 25.06
CA ALA A 196 12.28 25.50 24.61
C ALA A 196 11.27 25.32 25.75
N ASP A 197 11.36 24.23 26.52
CA ASP A 197 10.49 23.96 27.67
C ASP A 197 10.66 25.04 28.77
N GLU A 198 11.89 25.49 29.02
CA GLU A 198 12.16 26.62 29.91
C GLU A 198 11.55 27.94 29.39
N SER A 199 11.67 28.20 28.09
CA SER A 199 11.06 29.41 27.51
C SER A 199 9.53 29.39 27.62
N ALA A 200 8.92 28.23 27.42
CA ALA A 200 7.48 28.04 27.51
C ALA A 200 6.97 28.15 28.96
N THR A 201 7.72 27.64 29.93
CA THR A 201 7.37 27.80 31.36
C THR A 201 7.44 29.27 31.78
N ARG A 202 8.50 30.00 31.39
CA ARG A 202 8.59 31.46 31.63
C ARG A 202 7.42 32.23 31.00
N ALA A 203 7.04 31.88 29.76
CA ALA A 203 5.89 32.50 29.10
C ALA A 203 4.56 32.22 29.83
N ARG A 204 4.36 31.00 30.33
CA ARG A 204 3.17 30.66 31.14
C ARG A 204 3.15 31.40 32.47
N ASP A 205 4.29 31.52 33.14
CA ASP A 205 4.38 32.21 34.43
C ASP A 205 4.09 33.71 34.26
N THR A 206 4.65 34.35 33.22
CA THR A 206 4.34 35.76 32.91
C THR A 206 2.87 35.95 32.55
N ALA A 207 2.28 35.09 31.72
CA ALA A 207 0.84 35.14 31.41
C ALA A 207 -0.03 35.01 32.68
N ARG A 208 0.36 34.10 33.60
CA ARG A 208 -0.33 33.93 34.89
C ARG A 208 -0.24 35.18 35.76
N THR A 209 0.92 35.84 35.80
CA THR A 209 1.05 37.11 36.53
C THR A 209 0.16 38.20 35.96
N TYR A 210 0.10 38.37 34.63
CA TYR A 210 -0.80 39.34 34.00
C TYR A 210 -2.28 39.01 34.23
N GLN A 211 -2.66 37.73 34.22
CA GLN A 211 -4.02 37.32 34.55
C GLN A 211 -4.39 37.66 36.00
N MET A 212 -3.48 37.42 36.94
CA MET A 212 -3.69 37.81 38.35
C MET A 212 -3.83 39.33 38.50
N GLU A 213 -3.02 40.10 37.78
CA GLU A 213 -3.13 41.57 37.77
C GLU A 213 -4.45 42.04 37.17
N LEU A 214 -4.87 41.48 36.05
CA LEU A 214 -6.14 41.81 35.39
C LEU A 214 -7.33 41.50 36.31
N ASN A 215 -7.35 40.32 36.93
CA ASN A 215 -8.38 39.95 37.90
C ASN A 215 -8.38 40.90 39.11
N LYS A 216 -7.20 41.33 39.58
CA LYS A 216 -7.10 42.30 40.68
C LYS A 216 -7.65 43.67 40.30
N GLN A 217 -7.41 44.13 39.06
CA GLN A 217 -7.97 45.38 38.57
C GLN A 217 -9.48 45.28 38.40
N GLN A 218 -9.99 44.17 37.86
CA GLN A 218 -11.43 43.91 37.75
C GLN A 218 -12.11 43.92 39.11
N ALA A 219 -11.57 43.18 40.09
CA ALA A 219 -12.11 43.17 41.46
C ALA A 219 -12.09 44.56 42.10
N ARG A 220 -11.11 45.41 41.78
CA ARG A 220 -11.07 46.80 42.26
C ARG A 220 -12.18 47.65 41.63
N VAL A 221 -12.41 47.53 40.31
CA VAL A 221 -13.46 48.27 39.60
C VAL A 221 -14.83 47.81 40.09
N GLU A 222 -15.06 46.50 40.18
CA GLU A 222 -16.29 45.92 40.71
C GLU A 222 -16.55 46.37 42.15
N GLY A 223 -15.54 46.38 43.02
CA GLY A 223 -15.69 46.87 44.39
C GLY A 223 -16.04 48.37 44.47
N ILE A 224 -15.55 49.20 43.55
CA ILE A 224 -15.92 50.62 43.48
C ILE A 224 -17.35 50.78 42.96
N GLU A 225 -17.72 50.07 41.89
CA GLU A 225 -19.05 50.12 41.29
C GLU A 225 -20.14 49.61 42.24
N GLU A 226 -19.89 48.50 42.92
CA GLU A 226 -20.80 47.96 43.94
C GLU A 226 -20.90 48.91 45.14
N GLY A 227 -19.79 49.51 45.59
CA GLY A 227 -19.80 50.52 46.64
C GLY A 227 -20.60 51.77 46.27
N GLN A 228 -20.46 52.27 45.05
CA GLN A 228 -21.23 53.42 44.54
C GLN A 228 -22.72 53.09 44.35
N ARG A 229 -23.03 51.89 43.83
CA ARG A 229 -24.42 51.42 43.67
C ARG A 229 -25.11 51.25 45.02
N TYR A 230 -24.45 50.62 45.98
CA TYR A 230 -24.98 50.44 47.32
C TYR A 230 -25.15 51.79 48.03
N GLY A 231 -24.15 52.68 47.92
CA GLY A 231 -24.22 54.04 48.44
C GLY A 231 -25.38 54.84 47.85
N SER A 232 -25.55 54.83 46.53
CA SER A 232 -26.62 55.55 45.82
C SER A 232 -28.01 55.01 46.15
N LYS A 233 -28.18 53.68 46.21
CA LYS A 233 -29.45 53.06 46.64
C LYS A 233 -29.80 53.46 48.06
N LYS A 234 -28.86 53.34 49.00
CA LYS A 234 -29.12 53.70 50.40
C LYS A 234 -29.44 55.19 50.56
N TRP A 235 -28.77 56.07 49.82
CA TRP A 235 -29.06 57.51 49.82
C TRP A 235 -30.44 57.83 49.24
N PHE A 236 -30.81 57.18 48.14
CA PHE A 236 -32.12 57.36 47.51
C PHE A 236 -33.25 56.84 48.40
N ASP A 237 -33.08 55.63 48.95
CA ASP A 237 -34.08 55.00 49.82
C ASP A 237 -34.29 55.84 51.08
N ALA A 238 -33.21 56.25 51.77
CA ALA A 238 -33.30 57.07 52.98
C ALA A 238 -33.87 58.48 52.72
N GLY A 239 -33.41 59.14 51.64
CA GLY A 239 -33.91 60.47 51.27
C GLY A 239 -35.37 60.48 50.84
N HIS A 240 -35.85 59.39 50.21
CA HIS A 240 -37.26 59.25 49.85
C HIS A 240 -38.13 59.02 51.09
N THR A 241 -37.74 58.10 51.96
CA THR A 241 -38.54 57.76 53.15
C THR A 241 -38.62 58.93 54.13
N GLU A 242 -37.49 59.57 54.47
CA GLU A 242 -37.50 60.66 55.47
C GLU A 242 -37.96 62.00 54.88
N GLY A 243 -37.71 62.26 53.59
CA GLY A 243 -37.99 63.56 53.00
C GLY A 243 -39.36 63.67 52.34
N PHE A 244 -39.78 62.64 51.62
CA PHE A 244 -40.99 62.69 50.79
C PHE A 244 -42.20 62.07 51.48
N ASP A 245 -42.02 60.91 52.13
CA ASP A 245 -43.13 60.19 52.75
C ASP A 245 -43.59 60.90 54.04
N ASP A 246 -42.67 61.24 54.95
CA ASP A 246 -42.99 62.00 56.19
C ASP A 246 -43.56 63.39 55.88
N GLY A 247 -42.93 64.15 54.97
CA GLY A 247 -43.39 65.50 54.61
C GLY A 247 -44.77 65.51 53.93
N ARG A 248 -45.14 64.41 53.25
CA ARG A 248 -46.47 64.24 52.65
C ARG A 248 -47.51 63.83 53.68
N GLU A 249 -47.16 62.95 54.61
CA GLU A 249 -48.06 62.50 55.68
C GLU A 249 -48.43 63.66 56.60
N ASP A 250 -47.44 64.39 57.13
CA ASP A 250 -47.67 65.54 58.02
C ASP A 250 -48.46 66.66 57.33
N GLY A 251 -48.05 67.04 56.11
CA GLY A 251 -48.70 68.12 55.36
C GLY A 251 -50.13 67.79 54.92
N PHE A 252 -50.44 66.52 54.68
CA PHE A 252 -51.79 66.08 54.31
C PHE A 252 -52.71 65.97 55.52
N GLU A 253 -52.21 65.47 56.65
CA GLU A 253 -53.01 65.28 57.87
C GLU A 253 -53.39 66.63 58.49
N GLU A 254 -52.45 67.58 58.60
CA GLU A 254 -52.74 68.94 59.12
C GLU A 254 -53.72 69.70 58.22
N GLY A 255 -53.49 69.71 56.90
CA GLY A 255 -54.35 70.42 55.95
C GLY A 255 -55.79 69.89 55.95
N ARG A 256 -55.96 68.58 56.15
CA ARG A 256 -57.28 67.94 56.19
C ARG A 256 -58.04 68.23 57.48
N GLN A 257 -57.37 68.25 58.63
CA GLN A 257 -58.03 68.56 59.91
C GLN A 257 -58.50 70.02 59.98
N TYR A 258 -57.67 70.97 59.53
CA TYR A 258 -58.04 72.38 59.51
C TYR A 258 -59.18 72.67 58.51
N GLY A 259 -59.11 72.12 57.30
CA GLY A 259 -60.13 72.37 56.28
C GLY A 259 -61.52 71.85 56.63
N ILE A 260 -61.62 70.70 57.31
CA ILE A 260 -62.91 70.10 57.70
C ILE A 260 -63.53 70.83 58.90
N SER A 261 -62.73 71.25 59.87
CA SER A 261 -63.23 71.89 61.10
C SER A 261 -63.80 73.29 60.84
N GLU A 262 -63.09 74.15 60.11
CA GLU A 262 -63.58 75.50 59.77
C GLU A 262 -64.77 75.47 58.80
N GLY A 263 -64.69 74.64 57.75
CA GLY A 263 -65.74 74.57 56.74
C GLY A 263 -67.09 74.13 57.32
N ARG A 264 -67.07 73.22 58.30
CA ARG A 264 -68.29 72.72 58.94
C ARG A 264 -68.90 73.75 59.91
N GLU A 265 -68.08 74.47 60.67
CA GLU A 265 -68.57 75.49 61.60
C GLU A 265 -69.19 76.70 60.88
N LEU A 266 -68.53 77.20 59.84
CA LEU A 266 -69.00 78.36 59.09
C LEU A 266 -70.28 78.05 58.31
N GLY A 267 -70.34 76.88 57.66
CA GLY A 267 -71.52 76.43 56.93
C GLY A 267 -72.76 76.28 57.83
N PHE A 268 -72.59 75.73 59.04
CA PHE A 268 -73.71 75.55 59.97
C PHE A 268 -74.22 76.89 60.56
N LYS A 269 -73.32 77.82 60.88
CA LYS A 269 -73.67 79.16 61.41
C LYS A 269 -74.40 80.01 60.35
N GLN A 270 -73.99 79.97 59.08
CA GLN A 270 -74.65 80.69 58.00
C GLN A 270 -76.01 80.08 57.61
N GLY A 271 -76.07 78.76 57.44
CA GLY A 271 -77.32 78.07 57.07
C GLY A 271 -78.46 78.33 58.07
N ARG A 272 -78.16 78.35 59.37
CA ARG A 272 -79.15 78.63 60.42
C ARG A 272 -79.65 80.08 60.44
N LYS A 273 -78.81 81.06 60.05
CA LYS A 273 -79.19 82.48 60.00
C LYS A 273 -80.08 82.79 58.80
N ILE A 274 -79.81 82.18 57.65
CA ILE A 274 -80.57 82.42 56.41
C ILE A 274 -81.96 81.78 56.52
N GLY A 275 -82.05 80.50 56.90
CA GLY A 275 -83.33 79.80 56.99
C GLY A 275 -84.32 80.40 58.00
N ARG A 276 -83.83 81.06 59.05
CA ARG A 276 -84.69 81.72 60.06
C ARG A 276 -85.21 83.09 59.60
N LYS A 277 -84.46 83.81 58.76
CA LYS A 277 -84.89 85.09 58.17
C LYS A 277 -85.91 84.87 57.07
N GLU A 278 -85.62 83.93 56.16
CA GLU A 278 -86.45 83.64 55.00
C GLU A 278 -87.83 83.07 55.38
N GLY A 279 -87.89 82.22 56.42
CA GLY A 279 -89.16 81.72 56.96
C GLY A 279 -90.03 82.78 57.62
N PHE A 280 -89.44 83.86 58.16
CA PHE A 280 -90.19 84.95 58.80
C PHE A 280 -90.70 85.96 57.76
N GLU A 281 -89.92 86.25 56.73
CA GLU A 281 -90.31 87.15 55.63
C GLU A 281 -91.41 86.55 54.75
N ASN A 282 -91.31 85.28 54.38
CA ASN A 282 -92.36 84.62 53.57
C ASN A 282 -93.70 84.53 54.31
N GLY A 283 -93.70 84.26 55.63
CA GLY A 283 -94.93 84.24 56.42
C GLY A 283 -95.61 85.61 56.54
N ARG A 284 -94.83 86.70 56.55
CA ARG A 284 -95.35 88.08 56.60
C ARG A 284 -95.87 88.57 55.25
N GLU A 285 -95.25 88.13 54.15
CA GLU A 285 -95.66 88.48 52.79
C GLU A 285 -96.97 87.77 52.40
N GLN A 286 -97.15 86.50 52.80
CA GLN A 286 -98.41 85.78 52.57
C GLN A 286 -99.61 86.42 53.27
N GLY A 287 -99.45 86.86 54.53
CA GLY A 287 -100.53 87.54 55.26
C GLY A 287 -101.00 88.84 54.59
N ARG A 288 -100.06 89.63 54.03
CA ARG A 288 -100.41 90.86 53.29
C ARG A 288 -101.09 90.58 51.94
N GLN A 289 -100.73 89.50 51.26
CA GLN A 289 -101.34 89.15 49.98
C GLN A 289 -102.76 88.60 50.11
N GLU A 290 -103.10 87.94 51.22
CA GLU A 290 -104.46 87.47 51.48
C GLU A 290 -105.41 88.62 51.84
N GLU A 291 -104.98 89.59 52.67
CA GLU A 291 -105.75 90.80 52.96
C GLU A 291 -105.97 91.68 51.72
N HIS A 292 -104.97 91.78 50.84
CA HIS A 292 -105.07 92.54 49.58
C HIS A 292 -106.06 91.90 48.58
N LYS A 293 -106.11 90.56 48.51
CA LYS A 293 -107.10 89.85 47.67
C LYS A 293 -108.52 90.01 48.20
N HIS A 294 -108.70 90.04 49.52
CA HIS A 294 -110.00 90.28 50.14
C HIS A 294 -110.50 91.71 49.94
N ALA A 295 -109.59 92.70 49.87
CA ALA A 295 -109.91 94.09 49.55
C ALA A 295 -110.24 94.31 48.06
N LEU A 296 -109.55 93.61 47.15
CA LEU A 296 -109.86 93.64 45.70
C LEU A 296 -111.23 93.04 45.37
N LEU A 297 -111.62 91.93 46.02
CA LEU A 297 -112.94 91.33 45.83
C LEU A 297 -114.08 92.24 46.33
N ALA A 298 -113.86 93.00 47.41
CA ALA A 298 -114.82 93.99 47.89
C ALA A 298 -114.90 95.25 47.01
N PHE A 299 -113.85 95.54 46.22
CA PHE A 299 -113.81 96.68 45.29
C PHE A 299 -114.40 96.32 43.92
N ASP A 300 -114.23 95.07 43.46
CA ASP A 300 -114.86 94.57 42.22
C ASP A 300 -116.37 94.39 42.38
N GLU A 301 -116.89 94.04 43.58
CA GLU A 301 -118.33 94.00 43.88
C GLU A 301 -118.96 95.41 43.85
N PHE A 302 -118.17 96.46 44.14
CA PHE A 302 -118.58 97.86 44.04
C PHE A 302 -118.48 98.41 42.61
N CYS A 303 -117.49 97.99 41.81
CA CYS A 303 -117.31 98.47 40.44
C CYS A 303 -118.19 97.74 39.40
N ALA A 304 -118.81 96.61 39.73
CA ALA A 304 -119.77 95.93 38.85
C ALA A 304 -121.21 96.52 38.92
N ALA A 305 -121.46 97.47 39.83
CA ALA A 305 -122.78 98.06 40.06
C ALA A 305 -123.01 99.41 39.35
N GLU A 306 -121.97 100.04 38.79
CA GLU A 306 -122.09 101.32 38.09
C GLU A 306 -120.99 101.44 37.03
N ILE A 307 -121.41 101.38 35.76
CA ILE A 307 -120.83 101.96 34.53
C ILE A 307 -120.75 100.93 33.38
N ASP A 308 -121.52 101.27 32.34
CA ASP A 308 -121.70 100.63 31.04
C ASP A 308 -120.50 100.77 30.08
N ASP A 309 -120.58 99.90 29.06
CA ASP A 309 -119.92 99.76 27.75
C ASP A 309 -118.93 100.82 27.19
N ASP A 310 -118.02 100.27 26.37
CA ASP A 310 -117.11 100.89 25.39
C ASP A 310 -115.73 101.38 25.89
N ASP A 311 -114.72 100.49 25.88
CA ASP A 311 -113.57 100.65 24.95
C ASP A 311 -112.63 99.42 24.96
N TYR A 312 -112.90 98.49 24.06
CA TYR A 312 -112.09 97.32 23.74
C TYR A 312 -111.03 97.70 22.71
N THR A 313 -109.86 98.24 23.09
CA THR A 313 -108.63 98.18 22.24
C THR A 313 -107.29 98.55 22.89
N ALA A 314 -107.18 98.87 24.18
CA ALA A 314 -105.89 99.27 24.78
C ALA A 314 -105.03 98.10 25.33
N GLN A 315 -105.58 96.89 25.53
CA GLN A 315 -104.89 95.79 26.21
C GLN A 315 -103.97 94.91 25.33
N LYS A 316 -103.97 95.08 24.00
CA LYS A 316 -103.21 94.18 23.10
C LYS A 316 -101.79 94.66 22.73
N GLN A 317 -101.40 95.87 23.12
CA GLN A 317 -100.04 96.39 22.86
C GLN A 317 -99.07 96.23 24.04
N ALA A 318 -99.56 96.11 25.28
CA ALA A 318 -98.71 95.94 26.47
C ALA A 318 -98.08 94.54 26.58
N GLN A 319 -98.68 93.50 25.99
CA GLN A 319 -98.13 92.13 26.02
C GLN A 319 -97.04 91.88 24.97
N LYS A 320 -96.97 92.68 23.89
CA LYS A 320 -95.92 92.54 22.87
C LYS A 320 -94.59 93.19 23.26
N TRP A 321 -94.61 94.16 24.18
CA TRP A 321 -93.43 94.84 24.68
C TRP A 321 -92.62 93.97 25.68
N THR A 322 -93.28 93.09 26.43
CA THR A 322 -92.66 92.24 27.46
C THR A 322 -92.00 90.97 26.89
N GLU A 323 -92.40 90.47 25.73
CA GLU A 323 -91.73 89.34 25.06
C GLU A 323 -90.45 89.74 24.29
N HIS A 324 -90.35 91.00 23.84
CA HIS A 324 -89.18 91.47 23.07
C HIS A 324 -87.93 91.68 23.94
N MET A 325 -88.11 92.05 25.22
CA MET A 325 -87.02 92.23 26.20
C MET A 325 -86.36 90.92 26.63
N LYS A 326 -87.02 89.76 26.51
CA LYS A 326 -86.47 88.46 26.94
C LYS A 326 -85.55 87.79 25.90
N ARG A 327 -85.47 88.32 24.67
CA ARG A 327 -84.72 87.70 23.56
C ARG A 327 -83.37 88.37 23.24
N THR A 328 -82.98 89.46 23.90
CA THR A 328 -81.76 90.22 23.53
C THR A 328 -80.94 90.69 24.74
N SER A 329 -80.39 89.73 25.51
CA SER A 329 -79.13 89.93 26.24
C SER A 329 -78.37 88.60 26.34
N SER A 330 -77.14 88.59 25.83
CA SER A 330 -76.28 87.42 25.57
C SER A 330 -75.20 87.25 26.70
N PRO A 331 -73.99 86.68 26.45
CA PRO A 331 -73.48 85.30 26.67
C PRO A 331 -72.24 85.29 27.64
N PRO A 332 -71.17 84.44 27.50
CA PRO A 332 -71.01 82.96 27.47
C PRO A 332 -70.16 82.39 28.65
N VAL A 333 -70.20 81.07 28.87
CA VAL A 333 -69.37 80.31 29.84
C VAL A 333 -68.32 79.48 29.09
N LEU A 334 -67.05 79.59 29.46
CA LEU A 334 -65.94 78.73 28.98
C LEU A 334 -65.42 77.86 30.12
N GLY A 335 -65.48 76.55 29.95
CA GLY A 335 -64.69 75.58 30.71
C GLY A 335 -64.47 74.34 29.84
N PRO A 336 -63.26 73.75 29.78
CA PRO A 336 -63.07 72.47 29.13
C PRO A 336 -63.08 71.33 30.15
N VAL A 337 -63.93 70.35 29.90
CA VAL A 337 -63.93 69.03 30.52
C VAL A 337 -63.71 68.01 29.40
N TRP A 338 -62.66 67.20 29.55
CA TRP A 338 -62.55 65.77 29.21
C TRP A 338 -63.43 65.19 28.09
N LEU A 339 -62.80 64.57 27.07
CA LEU A 339 -62.76 63.12 26.81
C LEU A 339 -62.52 62.80 25.32
N LYS A 340 -61.36 62.16 25.09
CA LYS A 340 -61.11 60.97 24.26
C LYS A 340 -61.86 60.76 22.92
N ARG A 341 -60.99 60.54 21.90
CA ARG A 341 -61.00 59.48 20.84
C ARG A 341 -61.89 59.73 19.60
N PRO A 342 -61.70 59.04 18.45
CA PRO A 342 -60.53 58.34 17.85
C PRO A 342 -60.46 58.45 16.27
N LEU A 343 -59.54 57.68 15.63
CA LEU A 343 -59.54 57.13 14.24
C LEU A 343 -59.18 57.99 13.00
N TYR A 344 -58.04 57.69 12.34
CA TYR A 344 -57.85 57.19 10.93
C TYR A 344 -56.31 57.08 10.67
N ARG A 345 -55.69 55.91 10.41
CA ARG A 345 -55.46 55.21 9.10
C ARG A 345 -54.87 56.12 8.02
N ASP A 346 -53.82 55.80 7.25
CA ASP A 346 -53.19 54.54 6.83
C ASP A 346 -51.75 54.77 6.32
N ALA A 347 -51.08 53.66 5.98
CA ALA A 347 -49.86 53.46 5.18
C ALA A 347 -48.58 53.14 6.00
N VAL A 348 -48.32 51.84 6.30
CA VAL A 348 -47.51 50.88 5.50
C VAL A 348 -46.01 51.18 5.74
N ASP A 349 -45.19 50.37 6.40
CA ASP A 349 -45.05 48.90 6.48
C ASP A 349 -44.69 48.46 7.92
N ALA A 350 -45.42 47.52 8.53
CA ALA A 350 -45.29 46.05 8.43
C ALA A 350 -44.19 45.47 9.35
N THR A 351 -44.58 45.01 10.55
CA THR A 351 -44.77 43.58 10.94
C THR A 351 -43.46 42.97 11.49
N ARG A 352 -43.20 42.76 12.80
CA ARG A 352 -44.04 42.32 13.94
C ARG A 352 -44.82 41.02 13.66
N PRO A 353 -45.09 40.19 14.68
CA PRO A 353 -44.19 39.35 15.49
C PRO A 353 -44.81 37.93 15.53
N VAL A 354 -44.41 37.07 16.47
CA VAL A 354 -45.36 36.29 17.32
C VAL A 354 -44.51 35.57 18.36
N SER A 355 -44.79 35.91 19.61
CA SER A 355 -44.38 35.18 20.81
C SER A 355 -45.07 33.83 20.86
N VAL A 356 -44.37 32.73 21.18
CA VAL A 356 -44.73 31.76 22.24
C VAL A 356 -43.51 30.87 22.55
N ARG A 357 -43.03 31.01 23.79
CA ARG A 357 -42.45 30.03 24.73
C ARG A 357 -41.95 28.65 24.25
N TYR A 358 -40.72 28.36 24.71
CA TYR A 358 -40.15 27.09 25.18
C TYR A 358 -40.03 25.90 24.20
N THR A 359 -38.78 25.64 23.76
CA THR A 359 -38.07 24.36 23.94
C THR A 359 -36.57 24.60 23.69
N PHE A 360 -35.77 24.51 24.75
CA PHE A 360 -34.31 24.55 24.67
C PHE A 360 -33.82 23.16 24.20
N ASN A 361 -33.41 23.03 22.95
CA ASN A 361 -32.63 21.88 22.48
C ASN A 361 -31.16 22.28 22.36
N LEU A 362 -30.39 21.84 23.35
CA LEU A 362 -28.94 21.81 23.38
C LEU A 362 -28.41 20.83 22.33
N SER A 363 -27.82 21.29 21.22
CA SER A 363 -26.89 20.44 20.45
C SER A 363 -25.77 21.16 19.69
N LEU A 364 -25.69 22.49 19.72
CA LEU A 364 -24.64 23.21 18.98
C LEU A 364 -23.45 23.72 19.83
N ILE A 365 -23.46 23.49 21.14
CA ILE A 365 -22.37 23.84 22.07
C ILE A 365 -21.62 22.58 22.58
N SER A 366 -21.97 21.39 22.05
CA SER A 366 -21.31 20.12 22.41
C SER A 366 -20.20 19.66 21.44
N PHE A 367 -19.95 20.38 20.35
CA PHE A 367 -18.99 19.94 19.32
C PHE A 367 -17.61 20.61 19.41
N LEU A 368 -17.48 21.76 20.09
CA LEU A 368 -16.20 22.45 20.29
C LEU A 368 -15.64 22.37 21.72
N PHE A 369 -16.35 21.71 22.65
CA PHE A 369 -15.90 21.51 24.03
C PHE A 369 -15.59 20.04 24.40
N ARG A 370 -15.67 19.11 23.43
CA ARG A 370 -15.41 17.67 23.66
C ARG A 370 -13.97 17.22 23.36
N HIS A 371 -13.13 18.11 22.80
CA HIS A 371 -11.73 17.82 22.46
C HIS A 371 -10.68 18.35 23.45
N ILE A 372 -11.07 19.06 24.51
CA ILE A 372 -10.13 19.68 25.47
C ILE A 372 -10.24 19.09 26.90
N VAL A 373 -11.08 18.05 27.12
CA VAL A 373 -11.29 17.44 28.46
C VAL A 373 -10.89 15.95 28.54
N LEU A 374 -10.28 15.37 27.51
CA LEU A 374 -9.67 14.01 27.61
C LEU A 374 -8.14 14.04 27.81
N ILE A 375 -7.62 15.15 28.30
CA ILE A 375 -6.29 15.25 28.92
C ILE A 375 -6.57 15.98 30.22
N MET A 376 -6.21 15.38 31.37
CA MET A 376 -6.55 15.81 32.75
C MET A 376 -7.79 15.14 33.38
N SER A 377 -7.73 13.82 33.57
CA SER A 377 -8.30 13.18 34.77
C SER A 377 -7.72 11.77 34.95
N LEU A 378 -6.50 11.68 35.49
CA LEU A 378 -6.02 10.48 36.16
C LEU A 378 -5.29 10.91 37.43
N ASN A 379 -6.01 10.84 38.56
CA ASN A 379 -5.37 10.81 39.87
C ASN A 379 -4.62 9.47 40.03
N PRO A 380 -3.46 9.47 40.70
CA PRO A 380 -2.67 8.26 40.92
C PRO A 380 -3.32 7.42 42.02
N LEU A 381 -3.53 6.13 41.76
CA LEU A 381 -3.88 5.14 42.79
C LEU A 381 -2.65 4.30 43.15
N PRO A 382 -2.55 3.85 44.42
CA PRO A 382 -1.30 3.47 45.06
C PRO A 382 -0.88 2.04 44.73
N SER A 383 0.43 1.84 44.72
CA SER A 383 1.12 0.56 44.63
C SER A 383 0.84 -0.37 45.84
N PRO A 384 0.54 -1.66 45.61
CA PRO A 384 0.82 -2.72 46.58
C PRO A 384 2.12 -3.46 46.23
N GLY A 385 2.89 -3.75 47.27
CA GLY A 385 4.24 -4.27 47.21
C GLY A 385 4.38 -5.72 46.74
N LEU A 386 5.52 -5.96 46.10
CA LEU A 386 6.44 -7.10 46.26
C LEU A 386 5.81 -8.45 46.66
N THR A 387 5.60 -9.32 45.67
CA THR A 387 6.00 -10.73 45.76
C THR A 387 6.56 -11.21 44.42
N SER A 388 7.50 -12.15 44.51
CA SER A 388 8.45 -12.61 43.51
C SER A 388 7.82 -13.42 42.36
N GLY A 389 8.30 -13.20 41.12
CA GLY A 389 7.89 -14.03 39.97
C GLY A 389 8.48 -13.58 38.63
N ARG A 390 9.77 -13.84 38.42
CA ARG A 390 10.50 -13.53 37.17
C ARG A 390 9.92 -14.31 35.98
N ARG A 391 9.17 -13.65 35.08
CA ARG A 391 8.88 -14.16 33.72
C ARG A 391 9.40 -13.17 32.67
N LYS A 392 10.27 -13.66 31.79
CA LYS A 392 10.89 -12.92 30.68
C LYS A 392 9.81 -12.52 29.67
N GLY A 393 9.75 -11.23 29.30
CA GLY A 393 8.93 -10.72 28.19
C GLY A 393 9.45 -11.19 26.81
N PRO A 394 8.64 -11.03 25.75
CA PRO A 394 8.96 -11.50 24.41
C PRO A 394 10.10 -10.67 23.79
N LYS A 395 10.99 -11.34 23.06
CA LYS A 395 12.19 -10.75 22.45
C LYS A 395 11.81 -9.87 21.25
N ASN A 396 12.32 -8.64 21.22
CA ASN A 396 12.20 -7.73 20.08
C ASN A 396 12.89 -8.32 18.85
N LEU A 397 12.22 -8.27 17.69
CA LEU A 397 12.80 -8.59 16.39
C LEU A 397 13.80 -7.48 15.99
N PRO A 398 14.88 -7.80 15.25
CA PRO A 398 15.88 -6.80 14.87
C PRO A 398 15.31 -5.80 13.86
N SER A 399 15.20 -4.53 14.26
CA SER A 399 14.90 -3.40 13.37
C SER A 399 16.21 -2.80 12.84
N LEU A 400 16.27 -2.53 11.54
CA LEU A 400 17.38 -1.79 10.93
C LEU A 400 17.47 -0.38 11.54
N PRO A 401 18.69 0.12 11.85
CA PRO A 401 18.85 1.50 12.29
C PRO A 401 18.53 2.47 11.14
N LEU A 402 17.86 3.57 11.47
CA LEU A 402 17.44 4.65 10.54
C LEU A 402 18.61 5.31 9.77
N SER A 403 19.86 4.97 10.08
CA SER A 403 21.06 5.49 9.42
C SER A 403 21.31 4.91 8.03
N ALA A 404 20.57 3.88 7.60
CA ALA A 404 20.58 3.41 6.21
C ALA A 404 19.91 4.38 5.22
N PHE A 405 19.27 5.46 5.71
CA PHE A 405 18.57 6.47 4.92
C PHE A 405 19.11 7.90 5.12
N SER A 406 20.32 8.06 5.67
CA SER A 406 20.96 9.38 5.84
C SER A 406 21.97 9.65 4.71
N PRO A 407 21.83 10.72 3.91
CA PRO A 407 22.78 11.05 2.84
C PRO A 407 24.08 11.67 3.40
N PRO A 408 25.22 11.55 2.68
CA PRO A 408 26.52 12.05 3.14
C PRO A 408 26.61 13.58 3.02
N SER A 409 27.25 14.22 3.99
CA SER A 409 27.45 15.66 4.05
C SER A 409 28.53 16.13 3.07
N THR A 410 28.13 16.74 1.95
CA THR A 410 29.01 17.59 1.14
C THR A 410 28.41 18.97 0.99
N GLY A 411 29.18 19.97 1.44
CA GLY A 411 28.79 21.38 1.50
C GLY A 411 28.66 22.07 0.15
N THR A 412 27.51 21.88 -0.48
CA THR A 412 26.86 22.87 -1.34
C THR A 412 25.40 22.96 -0.89
N SER A 413 24.81 24.14 -0.95
CA SER A 413 23.52 24.54 -0.40
C SER A 413 22.28 23.85 -0.99
N ASP A 414 22.41 22.64 -1.50
CA ASP A 414 21.28 21.85 -1.95
C ASP A 414 20.83 20.95 -0.79
N MET A 415 19.85 21.48 -0.08
CA MET A 415 19.03 20.78 0.90
C MET A 415 18.66 19.40 0.37
N PHE A 416 19.29 18.35 0.89
CA PHE A 416 18.90 16.97 0.57
C PHE A 416 17.44 16.83 1.03
N PRO A 417 16.48 16.65 0.11
CA PRO A 417 15.09 16.63 0.49
C PRO A 417 14.92 15.42 1.41
N LEU A 418 14.53 15.67 2.66
CA LEU A 418 13.93 14.61 3.47
C LEU A 418 12.87 13.96 2.58
N PRO A 419 12.77 12.61 2.53
CA PRO A 419 11.66 11.99 1.82
C PRO A 419 10.40 12.66 2.38
N PRO A 420 9.62 13.33 1.51
CA PRO A 420 8.45 14.07 1.96
C PRO A 420 7.62 13.12 2.82
N THR A 421 7.11 13.62 3.94
CA THR A 421 6.16 12.88 4.76
C THR A 421 5.12 12.25 3.81
N PRO A 422 4.71 10.98 3.98
CA PRO A 422 3.83 10.32 3.00
C PRO A 422 2.50 11.06 2.78
N SER A 423 2.14 11.94 3.71
CA SER A 423 1.03 12.89 3.64
C SER A 423 1.30 14.16 2.82
N ALA A 424 2.51 14.39 2.33
CA ALA A 424 2.95 15.60 1.61
C ALA A 424 3.19 15.36 0.11
N LEU A 425 3.28 14.09 -0.32
CA LEU A 425 3.31 13.74 -1.75
C LEU A 425 1.89 13.67 -2.30
N PHE A 426 1.57 14.62 -3.17
CA PHE A 426 0.33 14.66 -3.93
C PHE A 426 0.68 14.74 -5.42
N PRO A 427 0.00 13.98 -6.28
CA PRO A 427 0.15 14.13 -7.71
C PRO A 427 -0.32 15.52 -8.15
N GLY A 428 0.35 16.12 -9.13
CA GLY A 428 -0.03 17.42 -9.67
C GLY A 428 -1.37 17.37 -10.41
N GLU A 429 -1.66 16.25 -11.06
CA GLU A 429 -2.92 15.97 -11.73
C GLU A 429 -3.29 14.49 -11.52
N VAL A 430 -4.58 14.17 -11.46
CA VAL A 430 -5.06 12.78 -11.40
C VAL A 430 -5.92 12.49 -12.61
N ILE A 431 -5.64 11.38 -13.28
CA ILE A 431 -6.50 10.79 -14.32
C ILE A 431 -6.91 9.40 -13.87
N ASP A 432 -8.21 9.22 -13.70
CA ASP A 432 -8.76 7.93 -13.37
C ASP A 432 -8.91 7.10 -14.66
N ALA A 433 -8.13 6.04 -14.81
CA ALA A 433 -8.17 5.19 -16.00
C ALA A 433 -9.21 4.05 -15.90
N HIS A 434 -9.94 3.92 -14.79
CA HIS A 434 -10.89 2.84 -14.61
C HIS A 434 -12.11 3.32 -13.80
N MET A 435 -13.01 4.07 -14.44
CA MET A 435 -14.26 4.49 -13.83
C MET A 435 -15.46 3.85 -14.52
N ARG A 436 -16.33 3.19 -13.75
CA ARG A 436 -17.61 2.70 -14.28
C ARG A 436 -18.57 3.86 -14.47
N TYR A 437 -19.38 3.79 -15.52
CA TYR A 437 -20.46 4.78 -15.75
C TYR A 437 -21.39 4.93 -14.52
N GLU A 438 -21.72 3.83 -13.84
CA GLU A 438 -22.55 3.82 -12.62
C GLU A 438 -21.94 4.62 -11.45
N ALA A 439 -20.60 4.73 -11.40
CA ALA A 439 -19.88 5.45 -10.36
C ALA A 439 -19.64 6.93 -10.69
N LEU A 440 -20.06 7.39 -11.88
CA LEU A 440 -19.87 8.78 -12.33
C LEU A 440 -20.60 9.78 -11.43
N GLU A 441 -21.76 9.40 -10.87
CA GLU A 441 -22.53 10.27 -9.97
C GLU A 441 -21.87 10.46 -8.59
N SER A 442 -21.11 9.46 -8.11
CA SER A 442 -20.40 9.51 -6.82
C SER A 442 -18.97 10.05 -6.93
N ALA A 443 -18.37 10.06 -8.12
CA ALA A 443 -17.02 10.57 -8.40
C ALA A 443 -16.93 12.12 -8.45
N GLY A 444 -17.95 12.82 -7.96
CA GLY A 444 -18.06 14.27 -8.01
C GLY A 444 -17.08 15.01 -7.09
N VAL A 445 -15.96 15.41 -7.69
CA VAL A 445 -15.22 16.68 -7.51
C VAL A 445 -13.99 16.68 -6.60
N ASP A 446 -13.83 15.79 -5.61
CA ASP A 446 -12.62 15.88 -4.77
C ASP A 446 -12.16 14.52 -4.21
N LEU A 447 -11.05 14.00 -4.75
CA LEU A 447 -10.36 12.84 -4.18
C LEU A 447 -9.48 13.33 -3.02
N ALA A 448 -10.07 13.51 -1.85
CA ALA A 448 -9.37 13.89 -0.63
C ALA A 448 -8.48 15.17 -0.77
N GLY A 449 -8.98 16.19 -1.47
CA GLY A 449 -8.29 17.46 -1.71
C GLY A 449 -7.54 17.54 -3.05
N THR A 450 -7.69 16.55 -3.94
CA THR A 450 -7.13 16.57 -5.30
C THR A 450 -8.21 16.45 -6.37
N GLU A 451 -8.20 17.40 -7.31
CA GLU A 451 -9.15 17.44 -8.42
C GLU A 451 -8.79 16.42 -9.50
N VAL A 452 -9.79 15.64 -9.94
CA VAL A 452 -9.63 14.69 -11.04
C VAL A 452 -9.72 15.45 -12.37
N THR A 453 -8.60 15.55 -13.07
CA THR A 453 -8.48 16.28 -14.34
C THR A 453 -9.14 15.56 -15.50
N GLY A 454 -9.24 14.23 -15.45
CA GLY A 454 -9.98 13.48 -16.44
C GLY A 454 -10.14 12.01 -16.15
N THR A 455 -10.96 11.35 -16.96
CA THR A 455 -11.38 9.98 -16.69
C THR A 455 -11.53 9.13 -17.95
N VAL A 456 -11.29 7.83 -17.82
CA VAL A 456 -11.63 6.79 -18.80
C VAL A 456 -12.88 6.05 -18.33
N LEU A 457 -13.94 6.13 -19.12
CA LEU A 457 -15.25 5.54 -18.79
C LEU A 457 -15.35 4.11 -19.31
N LEU A 458 -15.73 3.19 -18.44
CA LEU A 458 -16.07 1.81 -18.77
C LEU A 458 -17.58 1.67 -18.90
N LEU A 459 -18.01 1.21 -20.07
CA LEU A 459 -19.41 0.88 -20.34
C LEU A 459 -19.66 -0.61 -20.07
N LYS A 460 -20.82 -0.91 -19.49
CA LYS A 460 -21.28 -2.28 -19.26
C LYS A 460 -21.86 -2.91 -20.53
N ASP A 461 -22.59 -2.10 -21.31
CA ASP A 461 -23.23 -2.48 -22.57
C ASP A 461 -22.74 -1.59 -23.72
N LEU A 462 -22.89 -2.06 -24.97
CA LEU A 462 -22.49 -1.35 -26.19
C LEU A 462 -23.29 -0.04 -26.45
N VAL A 463 -24.37 0.18 -25.71
CA VAL A 463 -25.23 1.36 -25.86
C VAL A 463 -24.65 2.51 -25.04
N VAL A 464 -24.17 3.53 -25.74
CA VAL A 464 -23.77 4.81 -25.10
C VAL A 464 -25.04 5.51 -24.59
N PRO A 465 -25.14 5.85 -23.29
CA PRO A 465 -26.30 6.56 -22.76
C PRO A 465 -26.49 7.94 -23.42
N GLU A 466 -27.69 8.21 -23.95
CA GLU A 466 -28.07 9.52 -24.50
C GLU A 466 -28.02 10.57 -23.38
N GLY A 467 -26.99 11.42 -23.38
CA GLY A 467 -26.75 12.42 -22.33
C GLY A 467 -25.30 12.49 -21.82
N LEU A 468 -24.45 11.53 -22.23
CA LEU A 468 -23.02 11.52 -21.89
C LEU A 468 -22.36 12.88 -22.20
N GLN A 469 -22.59 13.44 -23.40
CA GLN A 469 -22.02 14.73 -23.80
C GLN A 469 -22.49 15.92 -22.92
N SER A 470 -23.73 15.87 -22.43
CA SER A 470 -24.36 16.93 -21.62
C SER A 470 -23.86 16.91 -20.17
N SER A 471 -23.70 15.71 -19.58
CA SER A 471 -23.20 15.52 -18.21
C SER A 471 -21.67 15.65 -18.12
N LEU A 472 -20.94 15.35 -19.20
CA LEU A 472 -19.49 15.48 -19.29
C LEU A 472 -18.99 16.93 -19.34
N ALA A 473 -19.80 17.85 -19.86
CA ALA A 473 -19.40 19.24 -20.05
C ALA A 473 -19.30 20.06 -18.75
N GLN A 474 -19.81 19.56 -17.62
CA GLN A 474 -19.96 20.38 -16.41
C GLN A 474 -18.88 20.18 -15.33
N LYS A 475 -18.12 19.06 -15.28
CA LYS A 475 -17.18 18.82 -14.16
C LYS A 475 -15.86 18.08 -14.45
N VAL A 476 -15.78 17.10 -15.36
CA VAL A 476 -14.55 16.28 -15.59
C VAL A 476 -14.35 15.95 -17.08
N ARG A 477 -13.11 16.07 -17.59
CA ARG A 477 -12.79 15.78 -18.99
C ARG A 477 -12.66 14.27 -19.25
N VAL A 478 -13.49 13.71 -20.12
CA VAL A 478 -13.30 12.30 -20.55
C VAL A 478 -12.22 12.18 -21.60
N PHE A 479 -11.23 11.33 -21.32
CA PHE A 479 -10.11 11.06 -22.20
C PHE A 479 -10.41 9.94 -23.20
N SER A 480 -11.06 8.86 -22.76
CA SER A 480 -11.38 7.71 -23.61
C SER A 480 -12.62 7.00 -23.10
N VAL A 481 -13.37 6.37 -24.00
CA VAL A 481 -14.51 5.50 -23.65
C VAL A 481 -14.14 4.06 -24.01
N ALA A 482 -14.21 3.16 -23.04
CA ALA A 482 -13.91 1.75 -23.20
C ALA A 482 -15.19 0.97 -23.52
N ALA A 483 -15.32 0.55 -24.78
CA ALA A 483 -16.48 -0.19 -25.27
C ALA A 483 -16.31 -1.71 -25.02
N PRO A 484 -17.29 -2.39 -24.39
CA PRO A 484 -17.19 -3.80 -24.06
C PRO A 484 -17.32 -4.70 -25.29
N PHE A 485 -16.56 -5.79 -25.34
CA PHE A 485 -16.78 -6.92 -26.24
C PHE A 485 -16.55 -8.26 -25.52
N GLU A 486 -17.23 -9.31 -25.98
CA GLU A 486 -17.17 -10.62 -25.34
C GLU A 486 -16.13 -11.54 -25.99
N LEU A 487 -15.35 -12.25 -25.17
CA LEU A 487 -14.34 -13.21 -25.64
C LEU A 487 -14.95 -14.52 -26.16
N SER A 488 -16.10 -14.93 -25.61
CA SER A 488 -16.84 -16.15 -25.99
C SER A 488 -17.81 -15.94 -27.16
N GLY A 489 -18.03 -14.69 -27.58
CA GLY A 489 -18.94 -14.36 -28.68
C GLY A 489 -18.36 -14.66 -30.07
N PRO A 490 -19.22 -14.64 -31.11
CA PRO A 490 -18.73 -14.70 -32.49
C PRO A 490 -17.83 -13.49 -32.78
N VAL A 491 -16.80 -13.67 -33.62
CA VAL A 491 -15.91 -12.59 -34.02
C VAL A 491 -16.74 -11.47 -34.67
N PRO A 492 -16.74 -10.25 -34.12
CA PRO A 492 -17.54 -9.16 -34.68
C PRO A 492 -17.06 -8.82 -36.10
N SER A 493 -18.00 -8.56 -37.01
CA SER A 493 -17.68 -8.14 -38.37
C SER A 493 -17.23 -6.68 -38.40
N ASP A 494 -16.32 -6.33 -39.32
CA ASP A 494 -15.66 -5.01 -39.40
C ASP A 494 -16.63 -3.80 -39.45
N HIS A 495 -17.88 -4.02 -39.86
CA HIS A 495 -18.94 -3.00 -39.95
C HIS A 495 -19.72 -2.74 -38.65
N SER A 496 -19.53 -3.56 -37.60
CA SER A 496 -20.26 -3.41 -36.33
C SER A 496 -19.59 -2.47 -35.32
N VAL A 497 -18.45 -1.86 -35.70
CA VAL A 497 -17.59 -1.06 -34.81
C VAL A 497 -18.05 0.40 -34.67
N GLN A 498 -19.03 0.85 -35.46
CA GLN A 498 -19.34 2.28 -35.56
C GLN A 498 -20.47 2.74 -34.66
N SER A 499 -20.09 3.07 -33.43
CA SER A 499 -20.61 4.24 -32.73
C SER A 499 -19.40 5.07 -32.29
N GLU A 500 -18.53 5.44 -33.23
CA GLU A 500 -17.45 6.38 -32.96
C GLU A 500 -18.09 7.72 -32.55
N LEU A 501 -18.06 8.02 -31.25
CA LEU A 501 -18.44 9.32 -30.75
C LEU A 501 -17.49 10.35 -31.38
N PRO A 502 -18.00 11.37 -32.10
CA PRO A 502 -17.12 12.33 -32.76
C PRO A 502 -16.29 13.09 -31.71
N GLY A 503 -14.97 12.89 -31.74
CA GLY A 503 -14.00 13.65 -30.95
C GLY A 503 -13.41 12.97 -29.71
N ILE A 504 -13.87 11.78 -29.29
CA ILE A 504 -13.33 11.05 -28.13
C ILE A 504 -12.73 9.72 -28.59
N PRO A 505 -11.45 9.41 -28.29
CA PRO A 505 -10.87 8.12 -28.64
C PRO A 505 -11.57 6.98 -27.91
N GLN A 506 -11.72 5.84 -28.59
CA GLN A 506 -12.35 4.65 -28.03
C GLN A 506 -11.32 3.54 -27.81
N SER A 507 -11.35 2.96 -26.63
CA SER A 507 -10.63 1.71 -26.30
C SER A 507 -11.61 0.55 -26.28
N ARG A 508 -11.10 -0.68 -26.38
CA ARG A 508 -11.95 -1.87 -26.24
C ARG A 508 -11.71 -2.56 -24.91
N TYR A 509 -12.78 -3.02 -24.29
CA TYR A 509 -12.78 -3.63 -22.97
C TYR A 509 -13.29 -5.08 -23.04
N THR A 510 -12.63 -6.00 -22.35
CA THR A 510 -13.06 -7.40 -22.23
C THR A 510 -12.94 -7.90 -20.81
N SER A 511 -13.72 -8.92 -20.47
CA SER A 511 -13.54 -9.69 -19.25
C SER A 511 -12.98 -11.09 -19.56
N TYR A 512 -11.95 -11.48 -18.81
CA TYR A 512 -11.42 -12.84 -18.79
C TYR A 512 -11.90 -13.55 -17.52
N THR A 513 -12.72 -14.59 -17.70
CA THR A 513 -13.29 -15.41 -16.64
C THR A 513 -12.75 -16.85 -16.67
N ALA A 514 -12.99 -17.62 -15.60
CA ALA A 514 -12.64 -19.04 -15.52
C ALA A 514 -13.28 -19.91 -16.63
N ALA A 515 -14.33 -19.44 -17.30
CA ALA A 515 -14.95 -20.15 -18.42
C ALA A 515 -14.00 -20.29 -19.62
N HIS A 516 -13.06 -19.36 -19.80
CA HIS A 516 -12.09 -19.38 -20.89
C HIS A 516 -10.88 -20.29 -20.63
N GLU A 517 -10.84 -20.98 -19.48
CA GLU A 517 -9.88 -22.06 -19.22
C GLU A 517 -10.20 -23.30 -20.09
N GLN A 518 -11.45 -23.46 -20.54
CA GLN A 518 -11.87 -24.57 -21.41
C GLN A 518 -11.25 -24.47 -22.81
N PRO A 519 -10.73 -25.56 -23.40
CA PRO A 519 -10.02 -25.52 -24.68
C PRO A 519 -10.80 -24.91 -25.85
N GLU A 520 -12.11 -25.21 -25.95
CA GLU A 520 -12.98 -24.70 -27.02
C GLU A 520 -13.17 -23.18 -26.90
N ALA A 521 -13.59 -22.72 -25.72
CA ALA A 521 -13.78 -21.30 -25.42
C ALA A 521 -12.46 -20.52 -25.56
N ARG A 522 -11.33 -21.12 -25.19
CA ARG A 522 -10.00 -20.54 -25.36
C ARG A 522 -9.62 -20.33 -26.82
N SER A 523 -9.90 -21.31 -27.68
CA SER A 523 -9.61 -21.20 -29.11
C SER A 523 -10.42 -20.09 -29.78
N GLN A 524 -11.66 -19.86 -29.33
CA GLN A 524 -12.51 -18.76 -29.76
C GLN A 524 -11.98 -17.43 -29.22
N ALA A 525 -11.65 -17.36 -27.93
CA ALA A 525 -11.09 -16.16 -27.30
C ALA A 525 -9.81 -15.68 -28.01
N ILE A 526 -8.92 -16.61 -28.41
CA ILE A 526 -7.72 -16.27 -29.20
C ILE A 526 -8.08 -15.62 -30.53
N LYS A 527 -9.09 -16.15 -31.26
CA LYS A 527 -9.53 -15.58 -32.54
C LYS A 527 -10.13 -14.19 -32.36
N THR A 528 -10.99 -14.01 -31.35
CA THR A 528 -11.64 -12.73 -31.05
C THR A 528 -10.62 -11.68 -30.58
N LEU A 529 -9.63 -12.06 -29.76
CA LEU A 529 -8.53 -11.17 -29.36
C LEU A 529 -7.64 -10.78 -30.54
N LYS A 530 -7.31 -11.71 -31.44
CA LYS A 530 -6.56 -11.38 -32.67
C LYS A 530 -7.30 -10.34 -33.53
N TRP A 531 -8.60 -10.49 -33.68
CA TRP A 531 -9.44 -9.49 -34.36
C TRP A 531 -9.40 -8.15 -33.61
N ALA A 532 -9.48 -8.17 -32.28
CA ALA A 532 -9.43 -6.95 -31.48
C ALA A 532 -8.08 -6.23 -31.59
N PHE A 533 -6.95 -6.94 -31.58
CA PHE A 533 -5.62 -6.35 -31.78
C PHE A 533 -5.45 -5.74 -33.17
N SER A 534 -6.09 -6.32 -34.18
CA SER A 534 -6.03 -5.79 -35.54
C SER A 534 -6.81 -4.48 -35.69
N ASN A 535 -7.93 -4.35 -34.98
CA ASN A 535 -8.92 -3.29 -35.18
C ASN A 535 -9.00 -2.23 -34.06
N SER A 536 -8.23 -2.38 -32.99
CA SER A 536 -8.29 -1.46 -31.83
C SER A 536 -6.95 -0.78 -31.62
N ARG A 537 -7.00 0.44 -31.10
CA ARG A 537 -5.81 1.18 -30.66
C ARG A 537 -5.24 0.63 -29.34
N LEU A 538 -6.12 0.15 -28.47
CA LEU A 538 -5.85 -0.25 -27.10
C LEU A 538 -6.84 -1.31 -26.65
N ILE A 539 -6.38 -2.29 -25.88
CA ILE A 539 -7.25 -3.33 -25.30
C ILE A 539 -7.08 -3.36 -23.77
N ASP A 540 -8.19 -3.19 -23.08
CA ASP A 540 -8.32 -3.41 -21.64
C ASP A 540 -8.87 -4.83 -21.41
N ILE A 541 -8.18 -5.62 -20.60
CA ILE A 541 -8.58 -6.97 -20.20
C ILE A 541 -8.77 -6.98 -18.68
N ASP A 542 -9.99 -7.22 -18.24
CA ASP A 542 -10.34 -7.38 -16.83
C ASP A 542 -10.28 -8.86 -16.43
N VAL A 543 -9.32 -9.21 -15.58
CA VAL A 543 -9.11 -10.59 -15.15
C VAL A 543 -9.96 -10.88 -13.92
N GLN A 544 -11.06 -11.60 -14.09
CA GLN A 544 -12.04 -11.85 -13.02
C GLN A 544 -11.79 -13.17 -12.25
N CYS A 545 -10.66 -13.84 -12.49
CA CYS A 545 -10.26 -15.06 -11.80
C CYS A 545 -8.87 -14.92 -11.16
N ASP A 546 -8.62 -15.69 -10.10
CA ASP A 546 -7.31 -15.74 -9.45
C ASP A 546 -6.32 -16.56 -10.29
N ILE A 547 -5.74 -15.92 -11.31
CA ILE A 547 -4.69 -16.51 -12.15
C ILE A 547 -3.33 -16.44 -11.48
N MET A 548 -3.08 -15.45 -10.62
CA MET A 548 -1.73 -15.17 -10.15
C MET A 548 -1.28 -16.13 -9.04
N SER A 549 -2.22 -16.68 -8.27
CA SER A 549 -1.89 -17.65 -7.23
C SER A 549 -1.60 -19.06 -7.78
N HIS A 550 -2.15 -19.41 -8.95
CA HIS A 550 -2.15 -20.76 -9.52
C HIS A 550 -1.34 -20.84 -10.83
N VAL A 551 -0.30 -21.68 -10.84
CA VAL A 551 0.61 -21.84 -11.99
C VAL A 551 -0.12 -22.31 -13.27
N SER A 552 -1.00 -23.31 -13.17
CA SER A 552 -1.70 -23.85 -14.35
C SER A 552 -2.64 -22.84 -15.03
N LYS A 553 -3.32 -22.02 -14.23
CA LYS A 553 -4.21 -20.95 -14.73
C LYS A 553 -3.40 -19.84 -15.38
N TYR A 554 -2.28 -19.49 -14.77
CA TYR A 554 -1.34 -18.52 -15.32
C TYR A 554 -0.78 -18.97 -16.68
N GLU A 555 -0.28 -20.20 -16.80
CA GLU A 555 0.23 -20.76 -18.07
C GLU A 555 -0.84 -20.72 -19.18
N THR A 556 -2.09 -21.02 -18.82
CA THR A 556 -3.22 -20.98 -19.77
C THR A 556 -3.49 -19.55 -20.26
N PHE A 557 -3.41 -18.57 -19.37
CA PHE A 557 -3.57 -17.15 -19.71
C PHE A 557 -2.38 -16.62 -20.51
N GLU A 558 -1.16 -16.96 -20.14
CA GLU A 558 0.07 -16.58 -20.84
C GLU A 558 0.09 -17.14 -22.27
N ASP A 559 -0.25 -18.41 -22.47
CA ASP A 559 -0.30 -18.99 -23.82
C ASP A 559 -1.48 -18.43 -24.63
N LEU A 560 -2.55 -17.93 -24.00
CA LEU A 560 -3.60 -17.17 -24.69
C LEU A 560 -3.07 -15.82 -25.19
N LEU A 561 -2.37 -15.05 -24.34
CA LEU A 561 -1.77 -13.76 -24.72
C LEU A 561 -0.70 -13.95 -25.80
N THR A 562 0.16 -14.96 -25.65
CA THR A 562 1.23 -15.27 -26.60
C THR A 562 0.65 -15.65 -27.96
N LYS A 563 -0.36 -16.53 -28.01
CA LYS A 563 -1.03 -16.90 -29.26
C LYS A 563 -1.82 -15.76 -29.89
N ALA A 564 -2.40 -14.88 -29.09
CA ALA A 564 -3.15 -13.73 -29.59
C ALA A 564 -2.24 -12.63 -30.16
N THR A 565 -1.00 -12.53 -29.69
CA THR A 565 -0.03 -11.50 -30.11
C THR A 565 0.96 -11.96 -31.18
N ALA A 566 1.09 -13.26 -31.44
CA ALA A 566 2.09 -13.83 -32.34
C ALA A 566 2.05 -13.30 -33.80
N ASP A 567 0.87 -12.96 -34.32
CA ASP A 567 0.68 -12.59 -35.73
C ASP A 567 0.65 -11.07 -35.96
N LEU A 568 0.95 -10.26 -34.94
CA LEU A 568 0.90 -8.81 -35.07
C LEU A 568 2.17 -8.27 -35.78
N PRO A 569 2.01 -7.37 -36.78
CA PRO A 569 3.16 -6.77 -37.45
C PRO A 569 3.99 -5.96 -36.43
N ALA A 570 5.32 -6.06 -36.53
CA ALA A 570 6.27 -5.48 -35.57
C ALA A 570 6.09 -3.97 -35.34
N ASP A 571 5.52 -3.26 -36.31
CA ASP A 571 5.26 -1.82 -36.29
C ASP A 571 3.97 -1.45 -35.54
N LYS A 572 3.02 -2.38 -35.36
CA LYS A 572 1.73 -2.12 -34.67
C LYS A 572 1.72 -2.76 -33.28
N LYS A 573 2.50 -2.16 -32.38
CA LYS A 573 2.53 -2.53 -30.96
C LYS A 573 1.32 -1.96 -30.22
N VAL A 574 0.20 -2.68 -30.28
CA VAL A 574 -1.02 -2.33 -29.53
C VAL A 574 -0.76 -2.51 -28.02
N PRO A 575 -0.97 -1.49 -27.17
CA PRO A 575 -0.84 -1.66 -25.73
C PRO A 575 -1.96 -2.55 -25.18
N ILE A 576 -1.62 -3.36 -24.18
CA ILE A 576 -2.52 -4.25 -23.45
C ILE A 576 -2.55 -3.78 -22.02
N VAL A 577 -3.73 -3.51 -21.48
CA VAL A 577 -3.90 -3.06 -20.10
C VAL A 577 -4.66 -4.11 -19.30
N LEU A 578 -4.01 -4.69 -18.28
CA LEU A 578 -4.62 -5.69 -17.42
C LEU A 578 -5.18 -5.03 -16.16
N SER A 579 -6.46 -5.31 -15.86
CA SER A 579 -7.13 -4.90 -14.62
C SER A 579 -7.23 -6.09 -13.65
N ASN A 580 -7.32 -5.81 -12.34
CA ASN A 580 -7.53 -6.81 -11.29
C ASN A 580 -6.39 -7.84 -11.08
N ILE A 581 -5.17 -7.46 -11.48
CA ILE A 581 -3.94 -8.20 -11.18
C ILE A 581 -3.19 -7.55 -10.02
N LEU A 582 -3.35 -6.25 -9.84
CA LEU A 582 -2.70 -5.46 -8.80
C LEU A 582 -3.74 -4.64 -8.03
N PRO A 583 -4.07 -5.01 -6.78
CA PRO A 583 -3.71 -6.25 -6.08
C PRO A 583 -4.47 -7.47 -6.65
N PRO A 584 -3.93 -8.70 -6.52
CA PRO A 584 -4.65 -9.89 -6.94
C PRO A 584 -5.83 -10.20 -5.99
N PRO A 585 -6.87 -10.92 -6.46
CA PRO A 585 -7.93 -11.43 -5.60
C PRO A 585 -7.35 -12.34 -4.51
N HIS A 586 -7.75 -12.12 -3.26
CA HIS A 586 -7.23 -12.83 -2.09
C HIS A 586 -8.23 -12.82 -0.94
N ASP A 587 -8.13 -13.81 -0.05
CA ASP A 587 -8.91 -13.85 1.19
C ASP A 587 -8.16 -13.16 2.33
N LEU A 588 -8.79 -12.18 2.98
CA LEU A 588 -8.18 -11.38 4.05
C LEU A 588 -7.98 -12.16 5.37
N SER A 589 -8.51 -13.36 5.49
CA SER A 589 -8.40 -14.20 6.71
C SER A 589 -6.97 -14.58 7.09
N LEU A 590 -6.02 -14.55 6.13
CA LEU A 590 -4.64 -14.93 6.36
C LEU A 590 -3.79 -13.75 6.87
N PRO A 591 -3.05 -13.91 7.98
CA PRO A 591 -2.17 -12.87 8.50
C PRO A 591 -0.95 -12.69 7.58
N ILE A 592 -0.50 -11.45 7.44
CA ILE A 592 0.58 -11.06 6.49
C ILE A 592 1.87 -11.87 6.64
N VAL A 593 2.26 -12.23 7.87
CA VAL A 593 3.48 -12.99 8.14
C VAL A 593 3.42 -14.40 7.52
N LYS A 594 2.24 -15.02 7.52
CA LYS A 594 2.04 -16.32 6.87
C LYS A 594 1.94 -16.17 5.34
N LEU A 595 1.39 -15.05 4.88
CA LEU A 595 1.22 -14.75 3.46
C LEU A 595 2.57 -14.61 2.73
N LEU A 596 3.57 -13.99 3.35
CA LEU A 596 4.93 -13.85 2.78
C LEU A 596 5.60 -15.20 2.45
N ALA A 597 5.28 -16.25 3.22
CA ALA A 597 5.80 -17.60 2.98
C ALA A 597 4.85 -18.46 2.13
N HIS A 598 3.63 -17.98 1.84
CA HIS A 598 2.59 -18.75 1.16
C HIS A 598 2.93 -18.92 -0.33
N PRO A 599 2.69 -20.11 -0.92
CA PRO A 599 2.96 -20.35 -2.34
C PRO A 599 2.23 -19.39 -3.27
N SER A 600 1.01 -18.93 -2.94
CA SER A 600 0.30 -17.95 -3.77
C SER A 600 1.05 -16.64 -3.95
N TYR A 601 1.74 -16.15 -2.91
CA TYR A 601 2.50 -14.92 -2.99
C TYR A 601 3.81 -15.12 -3.77
N ARG A 602 4.49 -16.26 -3.57
CA ARG A 602 5.69 -16.60 -4.36
C ARG A 602 5.38 -16.76 -5.84
N ASN A 603 4.26 -17.41 -6.16
CA ASN A 603 3.76 -17.54 -7.52
C ASN A 603 3.42 -16.16 -8.09
N TYR A 604 2.75 -15.31 -7.32
CA TYR A 604 2.48 -13.92 -7.72
C TYR A 604 3.75 -13.14 -8.08
N GLN A 605 4.82 -13.26 -7.28
CA GLN A 605 6.11 -12.62 -7.57
C GLN A 605 6.70 -13.11 -8.89
N GLY A 606 6.75 -14.44 -9.09
CA GLY A 606 7.25 -15.04 -10.33
C GLY A 606 6.42 -14.66 -11.56
N HIS A 607 5.09 -14.77 -11.46
CA HIS A 607 4.16 -14.44 -12.53
C HIS A 607 4.20 -12.94 -12.89
N SER A 608 4.38 -12.05 -11.91
CA SER A 608 4.54 -10.61 -12.16
C SER A 608 5.80 -10.32 -12.98
N ALA A 609 6.91 -11.00 -12.69
CA ALA A 609 8.14 -10.90 -13.46
C ALA A 609 7.99 -11.46 -14.88
N THR A 610 7.27 -12.58 -15.06
CA THR A 610 7.01 -13.14 -16.39
C THR A 610 6.10 -12.24 -17.23
N LEU A 611 5.04 -11.68 -16.64
CA LEU A 611 4.15 -10.73 -17.35
C LEU A 611 4.89 -9.47 -17.81
N SER A 612 5.89 -9.01 -17.05
CA SER A 612 6.61 -7.78 -17.40
C SER A 612 7.52 -7.93 -18.63
N LEU A 613 7.80 -9.18 -19.05
CA LEU A 613 8.50 -9.49 -20.30
C LEU A 613 7.71 -9.06 -21.54
N PHE A 614 6.38 -8.92 -21.43
CA PHE A 614 5.57 -8.32 -22.50
C PHE A 614 5.77 -6.80 -22.48
N PRO A 615 6.46 -6.20 -23.47
CA PRO A 615 6.85 -4.78 -23.40
C PRO A 615 5.67 -3.82 -23.52
N ASN A 616 4.58 -4.25 -24.18
CA ASN A 616 3.39 -3.45 -24.40
C ASN A 616 2.32 -3.66 -23.32
N LEU A 617 2.64 -4.39 -22.26
CA LEU A 617 1.73 -4.72 -21.18
C LEU A 617 1.80 -3.68 -20.06
N TYR A 618 0.64 -3.18 -19.67
CA TYR A 618 0.43 -2.23 -18.58
C TYR A 618 -0.51 -2.84 -17.55
N VAL A 619 -0.38 -2.44 -16.29
CA VAL A 619 -1.20 -2.96 -15.19
C VAL A 619 -1.96 -1.81 -14.54
N LYS A 620 -3.28 -1.98 -14.38
CA LYS A 620 -4.12 -1.05 -13.63
C LYS A 620 -4.09 -1.40 -12.13
N PHE A 621 -3.92 -0.38 -11.31
CA PHE A 621 -4.08 -0.42 -9.86
C PHE A 621 -5.54 -0.11 -9.51
N THR A 622 -6.34 -1.16 -9.36
CA THR A 622 -7.79 -1.07 -9.08
C THR A 622 -8.11 -1.68 -7.72
N PRO A 623 -9.25 -1.31 -7.09
CA PRO A 623 -9.68 -1.95 -5.85
C PRO A 623 -9.78 -3.47 -6.01
N PRO A 624 -9.17 -4.26 -5.10
CA PRO A 624 -9.10 -5.70 -5.24
C PRO A 624 -10.41 -6.39 -4.87
N MET A 625 -10.64 -7.58 -5.42
CA MET A 625 -11.75 -8.46 -5.04
C MET A 625 -11.44 -9.24 -3.76
N TRP A 626 -11.41 -8.57 -2.61
CA TRP A 626 -11.12 -9.18 -1.29
C TRP A 626 -12.37 -9.55 -0.47
N ASN A 627 -13.56 -9.45 -1.07
CA ASN A 627 -14.86 -9.71 -0.44
C ASN A 627 -15.09 -8.90 0.87
N GLN A 628 -14.40 -7.77 1.02
CA GLN A 628 -14.58 -6.81 2.11
C GLN A 628 -14.59 -5.39 1.54
N ALA A 629 -15.32 -4.49 2.19
CA ALA A 629 -15.32 -3.08 1.83
C ALA A 629 -13.95 -2.45 2.15
N VAL A 630 -13.54 -1.49 1.31
CA VAL A 630 -12.35 -0.67 1.58
C VAL A 630 -12.57 0.09 2.89
N PRO A 631 -11.65 0.00 3.87
CA PRO A 631 -11.81 0.71 5.14
C PRO A 631 -11.87 2.22 4.93
N GLY A 632 -12.95 2.85 5.39
CA GLY A 632 -13.16 4.30 5.34
C GLY A 632 -12.78 4.99 6.65
N ALA A 633 -13.14 6.27 6.78
CA ALA A 633 -12.91 7.09 7.98
C ALA A 633 -14.06 7.00 9.01
N GLY A 634 -14.50 5.79 9.36
CA GLY A 634 -15.48 5.49 10.41
C GLY A 634 -14.85 5.15 11.76
N ASP A 635 -15.48 4.26 12.53
CA ASP A 635 -15.26 4.09 13.98
C ASP A 635 -13.76 3.78 14.32
N PRO A 636 -13.07 4.64 15.10
CA PRO A 636 -11.61 4.81 14.99
C PRO A 636 -10.76 3.68 15.55
N THR A 637 -11.29 2.77 16.36
CA THR A 637 -10.47 1.75 17.03
C THR A 637 -10.34 0.46 16.22
N SER A 638 -11.43 -0.03 15.64
CA SER A 638 -11.41 -1.24 14.80
C SER A 638 -10.98 -0.94 13.36
N GLU A 639 -11.34 0.23 12.83
CA GLU A 639 -11.03 0.57 11.44
C GLU A 639 -9.57 0.98 11.27
N MET A 640 -8.92 1.57 12.27
CA MET A 640 -7.48 1.88 12.19
C MET A 640 -6.61 0.63 12.05
N ASP A 641 -6.98 -0.47 12.72
CA ASP A 641 -6.26 -1.74 12.61
C ASP A 641 -6.51 -2.42 11.25
N GLN A 642 -7.76 -2.36 10.75
CA GLN A 642 -8.11 -2.85 9.42
C GLN A 642 -7.43 -2.05 8.31
N HIS A 643 -7.46 -0.73 8.37
CA HIS A 643 -6.80 0.18 7.44
C HIS A 643 -5.28 -0.07 7.40
N ARG A 644 -4.66 -0.27 8.57
CA ARG A 644 -3.24 -0.63 8.67
C ARG A 644 -2.95 -2.01 8.07
N GLU A 645 -3.83 -2.99 8.25
CA GLU A 645 -3.69 -4.31 7.64
C GLU A 645 -3.82 -4.25 6.11
N TRP A 646 -4.82 -3.54 5.60
CA TRP A 646 -5.02 -3.28 4.17
C TRP A 646 -3.79 -2.63 3.55
N LYS A 647 -3.31 -1.53 4.15
CA LYS A 647 -2.11 -0.82 3.70
C LYS A 647 -0.88 -1.73 3.66
N ARG A 648 -0.65 -2.54 4.69
CA ARG A 648 0.47 -3.50 4.72
C ARG A 648 0.36 -4.55 3.63
N LYS A 649 -0.83 -5.10 3.39
CA LYS A 649 -1.07 -6.11 2.33
C LYS A 649 -0.91 -5.51 0.95
N ILE A 650 -1.44 -4.32 0.70
CA ILE A 650 -1.26 -3.59 -0.56
C ILE A 650 0.22 -3.34 -0.83
N LYS A 651 0.97 -2.81 0.14
CA LYS A 651 2.41 -2.57 -0.01
C LYS A 651 3.19 -3.84 -0.34
N MET A 652 2.79 -4.97 0.23
CA MET A 652 3.39 -6.27 -0.08
C MET A 652 3.19 -6.65 -1.56
N PHE A 653 2.01 -6.42 -2.14
CA PHE A 653 1.75 -6.72 -3.56
C PHE A 653 2.29 -5.66 -4.53
N ILE A 654 2.41 -4.39 -4.11
CA ILE A 654 3.00 -3.32 -4.94
C ILE A 654 4.48 -3.61 -5.22
N GLY A 655 5.25 -4.04 -4.22
CA GLY A 655 6.71 -4.23 -4.35
C GLY A 655 7.13 -5.05 -5.58
N PRO A 656 6.63 -6.30 -5.74
CA PRO A 656 6.97 -7.14 -6.90
C PRO A 656 6.56 -6.54 -8.25
N VAL A 657 5.42 -5.85 -8.32
CA VAL A 657 4.97 -5.24 -9.58
C VAL A 657 5.76 -4.00 -9.90
N LEU A 658 6.12 -3.19 -8.89
CA LEU A 658 6.97 -2.01 -9.08
C LEU A 658 8.37 -2.43 -9.56
N GLU A 659 8.93 -3.52 -9.02
CA GLU A 659 10.20 -4.09 -9.46
C GLU A 659 10.14 -4.64 -10.89
N ALA A 660 9.06 -5.34 -11.23
CA ALA A 660 8.92 -5.98 -12.55
C ALA A 660 8.52 -5.01 -13.67
N PHE A 661 7.58 -4.10 -13.41
CA PHE A 661 6.98 -3.21 -14.41
C PHE A 661 7.61 -1.82 -14.43
N GLY A 662 8.17 -1.36 -13.31
CA GLY A 662 8.49 0.04 -13.09
C GLY A 662 7.24 0.90 -12.89
N TYR A 663 7.42 2.16 -12.48
CA TYR A 663 6.32 3.11 -12.35
C TYR A 663 5.75 3.56 -13.71
N GLU A 664 6.49 3.39 -14.81
CA GLU A 664 6.07 3.78 -16.18
C GLU A 664 4.96 2.92 -16.76
N ARG A 665 4.71 1.73 -16.20
CA ARG A 665 3.73 0.76 -16.72
C ARG A 665 2.57 0.47 -15.78
N ILE A 666 2.44 1.25 -14.71
CA ILE A 666 1.35 1.14 -13.73
C ILE A 666 0.39 2.33 -13.91
N ILE A 667 -0.92 2.08 -13.88
CA ILE A 667 -1.95 3.10 -14.12
C ILE A 667 -2.98 3.06 -12.98
N PHE A 668 -3.33 4.21 -12.42
CA PHE A 668 -4.34 4.29 -11.37
C PHE A 668 -5.80 4.12 -11.88
N GLY A 669 -6.65 3.47 -11.07
CA GLY A 669 -8.09 3.37 -11.31
C GLY A 669 -8.91 3.29 -10.02
N THR A 670 -10.09 3.92 -9.99
CA THR A 670 -10.92 3.98 -8.77
C THR A 670 -12.00 2.89 -8.68
N SER A 671 -12.53 2.44 -9.81
CA SER A 671 -13.61 1.45 -9.81
C SER A 671 -13.07 0.01 -9.81
N PRO A 672 -13.74 -0.93 -9.13
CA PRO A 672 -13.41 -2.35 -9.21
C PRO A 672 -13.88 -2.99 -10.52
N SER A 673 -13.46 -4.23 -10.79
CA SER A 673 -13.96 -5.10 -11.88
C SER A 673 -15.45 -5.39 -11.78
N PHE A 674 -16.18 -5.44 -12.91
CA PHE A 674 -17.65 -5.64 -12.94
C PHE A 674 -18.16 -6.88 -12.18
N ALA A 675 -17.30 -7.86 -11.86
CA ALA A 675 -17.62 -8.98 -10.99
C ALA A 675 -17.96 -8.59 -9.54
N THR A 676 -17.50 -7.42 -9.07
CA THR A 676 -17.82 -6.89 -7.73
C THR A 676 -19.04 -5.96 -7.80
N SER A 677 -20.05 -6.27 -6.98
CA SER A 677 -21.32 -5.53 -6.91
C SER A 677 -21.24 -4.26 -6.04
N SER A 678 -20.35 -4.22 -5.05
CA SER A 678 -20.14 -3.06 -4.18
C SER A 678 -19.13 -2.08 -4.78
N LEU A 679 -19.51 -0.81 -4.91
CA LEU A 679 -18.59 0.26 -5.27
C LEU A 679 -17.96 0.85 -3.99
N PRO A 680 -16.62 0.80 -3.84
CA PRO A 680 -15.95 1.47 -2.74
C PRO A 680 -16.05 2.99 -2.91
N ASN A 681 -15.91 3.72 -1.79
CA ASN A 681 -15.75 5.17 -1.86
C ASN A 681 -14.43 5.49 -2.59
N PRO A 682 -14.46 6.20 -3.73
CA PRO A 682 -13.26 6.44 -4.54
C PRO A 682 -12.20 7.26 -3.79
N ALA A 683 -12.61 8.16 -2.88
CA ALA A 683 -11.71 8.97 -2.09
C ALA A 683 -10.90 8.14 -1.08
N ASP A 684 -11.55 7.19 -0.40
CA ASP A 684 -10.89 6.31 0.58
C ASP A 684 -9.89 5.38 -0.10
N TRP A 685 -10.27 4.83 -1.26
CA TRP A 685 -9.35 4.04 -2.09
C TRP A 685 -8.16 4.88 -2.52
N TYR A 686 -8.38 6.05 -3.13
CA TYR A 686 -7.32 6.95 -3.57
C TYR A 686 -6.34 7.30 -2.44
N ALA A 687 -6.85 7.67 -1.26
CA ALA A 687 -6.02 7.98 -0.11
C ALA A 687 -5.14 6.79 0.30
N LEU A 688 -5.72 5.59 0.37
CA LEU A 688 -5.00 4.35 0.69
C LEU A 688 -3.90 4.04 -0.33
N VAL A 689 -4.20 4.19 -1.63
CA VAL A 689 -3.23 3.96 -2.72
C VAL A 689 -2.09 4.96 -2.65
N ARG A 690 -2.40 6.25 -2.59
CA ARG A 690 -1.43 7.35 -2.55
C ARG A 690 -0.48 7.19 -1.37
N GLU A 691 -1.03 6.96 -0.18
CA GLU A 691 -0.22 6.73 1.01
C GLU A 691 0.64 5.46 0.92
N SER A 692 0.15 4.41 0.28
CA SER A 692 0.90 3.16 0.09
C SER A 692 2.12 3.37 -0.81
N PHE A 693 1.97 4.11 -1.92
CA PHE A 693 3.09 4.47 -2.80
C PHE A 693 4.05 5.47 -2.15
N ALA A 694 3.53 6.48 -1.45
CA ALA A 694 4.36 7.46 -0.77
C ALA A 694 5.24 6.83 0.33
N GLU A 695 4.74 5.82 1.05
CA GLU A 695 5.54 5.08 2.04
C GLU A 695 6.56 4.10 1.45
N LEU A 696 6.46 3.78 0.16
CA LEU A 696 7.46 2.97 -0.55
C LEU A 696 8.63 3.83 -1.08
N ALA A 697 8.73 5.09 -0.61
CA ALA A 697 9.75 6.05 -1.00
C ALA A 697 9.79 6.31 -2.51
N VAL A 698 8.61 6.31 -3.14
CA VAL A 698 8.45 6.62 -4.56
C VAL A 698 8.59 8.13 -4.75
N GLU A 699 9.44 8.53 -5.70
CA GLU A 699 9.69 9.92 -6.04
C GLU A 699 8.44 10.59 -6.65
N GLN A 700 8.39 11.93 -6.62
CA GLN A 700 7.27 12.70 -7.15
C GLN A 700 6.98 12.37 -8.62
N GLU A 701 8.03 12.22 -9.44
CA GLU A 701 7.90 11.89 -10.87
C GLU A 701 7.18 10.55 -11.08
N ALA A 702 7.47 9.57 -10.24
CA ALA A 702 6.87 8.25 -10.32
C ALA A 702 5.40 8.26 -9.84
N ILE A 703 5.07 9.10 -8.84
CA ILE A 703 3.68 9.35 -8.44
C ILE A 703 2.91 10.01 -9.59
N ASP A 704 3.44 11.08 -10.17
CA ASP A 704 2.80 11.76 -11.30
C ASP A 704 2.64 10.82 -12.51
N ALA A 705 3.60 9.92 -12.74
CA ALA A 705 3.50 8.90 -13.78
C ALA A 705 2.32 7.93 -13.56
N ILE A 706 2.22 7.36 -12.35
CA ILE A 706 1.19 6.36 -12.00
C ILE A 706 -0.22 6.97 -12.02
N PHE A 707 -0.36 8.18 -11.49
CA PHE A 707 -1.66 8.84 -11.34
C PHE A 707 -2.08 9.67 -12.56
N SER A 708 -1.17 10.03 -13.49
CA SER A 708 -1.55 10.83 -14.67
C SER A 708 -0.82 10.50 -15.97
N LEU A 709 0.52 10.53 -16.01
CA LEU A 709 1.26 10.58 -17.28
C LEU A 709 1.08 9.30 -18.09
N ASN A 710 1.06 8.13 -17.44
CA ASN A 710 0.88 6.85 -18.11
C ASN A 710 -0.52 6.75 -18.74
N ALA A 711 -1.55 7.20 -18.02
CA ALA A 711 -2.92 7.24 -18.53
C ALA A 711 -3.03 8.18 -19.75
N LYS A 712 -2.42 9.38 -19.70
CA LYS A 712 -2.37 10.32 -20.84
C LYS A 712 -1.69 9.71 -22.05
N LYS A 713 -0.56 9.02 -21.85
CA LYS A 713 0.23 8.42 -22.93
C LYS A 713 -0.56 7.35 -23.68
N ILE A 714 -1.36 6.56 -22.96
CA ILE A 714 -2.05 5.39 -23.51
C ILE A 714 -3.44 5.74 -24.03
N TYR A 715 -4.24 6.47 -23.23
CA TYR A 715 -5.63 6.80 -23.54
C TYR A 715 -5.80 8.17 -24.22
N GLY A 716 -4.83 9.09 -24.08
CA GLY A 716 -4.89 10.41 -24.73
C GLY A 716 -4.82 10.31 -26.25
N PRO A 717 -5.19 11.36 -27.01
CA PRO A 717 -5.09 11.35 -28.47
C PRO A 717 -3.62 11.13 -28.91
N SER A 718 -3.39 10.29 -29.92
CA SER A 718 -2.04 10.00 -30.42
C SER A 718 -1.29 11.29 -30.72
N GLN A 719 -0.14 11.52 -30.07
CA GLN A 719 0.73 12.65 -30.39
C GLN A 719 1.58 12.42 -31.66
N TYR A 720 1.38 11.29 -32.35
CA TYR A 720 1.97 11.04 -33.66
C TYR A 720 0.88 10.89 -34.73
N PRO A 721 0.97 11.65 -35.84
CA PRO A 721 0.04 11.61 -36.97
C PRO A 721 0.10 10.29 -37.74
#